data_AF-A0A921NAB2-F1
#
_entry.id   AF-A0A921NAB2-F1
#
_cell.length_a   1.000
_cell.length_b   1.000
_cell.length_c   1.000
_cell.angle_alpha   90.00
_cell.angle_beta   90.00
_cell.angle_gamma   90.00
#
_symmetry.space_group_name_H-M   'P 1'
#
loop_
_entity.id
_entity.type
_entity.pdbx_description
1 polymer ?
#
loop_
_entity_poly.entity_id
_entity_poly.type
_entity_poly.pdbx_seq_one_letter_code
_entity_poly.pdbx_strand_id
1 'polypeptide(L)'
;MSLLPKELHQNDVFFVEIPDQLTVAERQRLTLFYQPIIGGKALSLYFTLWAEGEFQAATPVMHYYLMQTLDMGLRDILSARLALEAIGLMRTWRTTEGEQRTFLYELARPLETQMFFTDPLLSMMLYSKIGERNYRNLRERFTPALKNRAKFTEVTRSFTDVFTPLHSEIPSDIVAPVVATEKKTYPFMQQNFDFALLQSGLQESLVPSAALTAEVKEDIAKLAFLYQLTPIDMQKVVILALDDDLVISQKQLRKAAADYYKLTVTTEMPKLMPVFEKQAMTTTSQTKEEKHLAYLENTSPVEHLRRLHKGAAPSDSAVQLVESLFVRYGLPPGVINVLIEYVMLITDMKLPKKFVESIADQWRRKGINTAAAAMVAAREERDKYQKAKNQVKEPTITSVETTVENGYDNLTPYEFLKQLNDGHEPFEFLVTLAEGLVKNHGMAIGVVNVLMAYAIKETEGKASRNYVETIASNWQSRGITTVEEALAATEPQGHYQPRVTKAHITTQTTHYDTTIPYDFMKACLNGQEPFPTMIALAENLVLTYNMPIGVVNVLVEHVLQKEQGKLPKRLVETIASEWRQASVTTVAEAQAMIMRRQTPKSYEPRITEVQQIDAKYSQPPYVFLRMLYDGQEPLRKDSKLCEDLVLTHHLPVEVANVLIEYVFTRKEGLLPKAYVETIAKRWQLNNVTTVEQALAQTMPKKDYTPTITTAPQASNYYDSSTPYDMLKKLANGQEPFAHDVRVAEELITLYNMPLGVTNVLIEYVYNLQEGQLPKNYINTIAGSWRQKNITTVEQALAHVQAQNEAYEARQKAKRKVTGKVEHVPEWLQNNTTSTITGENYEKERAEILAMLGRKE
;
A
#
# COMPACT_ATOMS: atom_id res chain seq x y z
N MET A 1 -54.38 8.45 26.04
CA MET A 1 -54.19 8.34 24.57
C MET A 1 -52.71 8.14 24.31
N SER A 2 -52.32 7.25 23.39
CA SER A 2 -50.90 6.90 23.17
C SER A 2 -50.19 7.91 22.26
N LEU A 3 -49.11 8.53 22.75
CA LEU A 3 -48.24 9.40 21.95
C LEU A 3 -47.37 8.64 20.95
N LEU A 4 -47.14 7.33 21.18
CA LEU A 4 -46.30 6.43 20.38
C LEU A 4 -46.27 6.73 18.86
N PRO A 5 -47.39 6.76 18.10
CA PRO A 5 -47.35 6.97 16.64
C PRO A 5 -46.83 8.35 16.19
N LYS A 6 -46.79 9.34 17.09
CA LYS A 6 -46.21 10.67 16.83
C LYS A 6 -44.69 10.73 17.08
N GLU A 7 -44.16 9.81 17.87
CA GLU A 7 -42.75 9.79 18.29
C GLU A 7 -41.93 8.76 17.53
N LEU A 8 -42.48 7.56 17.30
CA LEU A 8 -41.82 6.47 16.58
C LEU A 8 -42.84 5.47 15.99
N HIS A 9 -42.63 5.05 14.75
CA HIS A 9 -43.43 4.03 14.06
C HIS A 9 -42.55 2.89 13.51
N GLN A 10 -43.11 1.69 13.38
CA GLN A 10 -42.33 0.48 13.02
C GLN A 10 -41.73 0.53 11.60
N ASN A 11 -42.35 1.30 10.69
CA ASN A 11 -41.88 1.55 9.33
C ASN A 11 -40.93 2.76 9.24
N ASP A 12 -40.70 3.51 10.33
CA ASP A 12 -39.73 4.61 10.32
C ASP A 12 -38.33 4.03 10.08
N VAL A 13 -37.48 4.78 9.38
CA VAL A 13 -36.11 4.37 9.01
C VAL A 13 -35.11 4.90 10.04
N PHE A 14 -33.99 4.19 10.24
CA PHE A 14 -32.82 4.71 10.95
C PHE A 14 -31.49 4.39 10.25
N PHE A 15 -30.49 5.21 10.59
CA PHE A 15 -29.06 4.99 10.40
C PHE A 15 -28.36 5.00 11.77
N VAL A 16 -27.14 4.46 11.85
CA VAL A 16 -26.33 4.44 13.08
C VAL A 16 -24.93 4.97 12.80
N GLU A 17 -24.43 5.81 13.71
CA GLU A 17 -23.05 6.29 13.75
C GLU A 17 -22.40 5.86 15.07
N ILE A 18 -21.14 5.42 15.02
CA ILE A 18 -20.39 4.93 16.18
C ILE A 18 -19.01 5.60 16.29
N PRO A 19 -18.43 5.74 17.51
CA PRO A 19 -17.08 6.25 17.67
C PRO A 19 -16.04 5.26 17.14
N ASP A 20 -14.93 5.77 16.57
CA ASP A 20 -13.90 5.00 15.83
C ASP A 20 -13.53 3.63 16.44
N GLN A 21 -13.39 3.54 17.77
CA GLN A 21 -13.14 2.29 18.49
C GLN A 21 -13.75 2.29 19.91
N LEU A 22 -14.61 1.30 20.18
CA LEU A 22 -15.12 0.96 21.52
C LEU A 22 -14.36 -0.25 22.09
N THR A 23 -13.95 -0.17 23.35
CA THR A 23 -13.00 -1.11 23.97
C THR A 23 -13.62 -2.12 24.94
N VAL A 24 -12.89 -3.20 25.23
CA VAL A 24 -13.27 -4.19 26.27
C VAL A 24 -13.46 -3.54 27.65
N ALA A 25 -12.70 -2.48 27.95
CA ALA A 25 -12.86 -1.71 29.20
C ALA A 25 -14.17 -0.93 29.24
N GLU A 26 -14.64 -0.42 28.10
CA GLU A 26 -15.92 0.30 27.97
C GLU A 26 -17.10 -0.66 28.08
N ARG A 27 -16.99 -1.86 27.49
CA ARG A 27 -17.95 -2.95 27.73
C ARG A 27 -18.10 -3.27 29.22
N GLN A 28 -17.01 -3.30 29.99
CA GLN A 28 -17.08 -3.49 31.44
C GLN A 28 -17.81 -2.34 32.16
N ARG A 29 -17.60 -1.08 31.76
CA ARG A 29 -18.30 0.08 32.35
C ARG A 29 -19.79 0.08 31.99
N LEU A 30 -20.15 -0.23 30.74
CA LEU A 30 -21.55 -0.39 30.32
C LEU A 30 -22.27 -1.47 31.15
N THR A 31 -21.67 -2.66 31.29
CA THR A 31 -22.24 -3.77 32.06
C THR A 31 -22.31 -3.49 33.57
N LEU A 32 -21.27 -2.92 34.17
CA LEU A 32 -21.16 -2.84 35.64
C LEU A 32 -21.62 -1.50 36.23
N PHE A 33 -21.58 -0.40 35.48
CA PHE A 33 -21.93 0.94 35.97
C PHE A 33 -23.28 1.42 35.38
N TYR A 34 -23.49 1.25 34.07
CA TYR A 34 -24.69 1.76 33.42
C TYR A 34 -25.87 0.78 33.49
N GLN A 35 -25.68 -0.52 33.25
CA GLN A 35 -26.76 -1.53 33.26
C GLN A 35 -27.64 -1.52 34.53
N PRO A 36 -27.11 -1.33 35.76
CA PRO A 36 -27.96 -1.24 36.96
C PRO A 36 -28.86 0.01 36.97
N ILE A 37 -28.49 1.06 36.24
CA ILE A 37 -29.24 2.32 36.13
C ILE A 37 -30.28 2.21 35.01
N ILE A 38 -29.85 1.90 33.78
CA ILE A 38 -30.71 1.91 32.57
C ILE A 38 -31.47 0.59 32.31
N GLY A 39 -31.07 -0.50 32.97
CA GLY A 39 -31.67 -1.83 32.80
C GLY A 39 -31.18 -2.59 31.57
N GLY A 40 -31.49 -3.89 31.51
CA GLY A 40 -31.03 -4.79 30.45
C GLY A 40 -31.50 -4.40 29.05
N LYS A 41 -32.76 -3.98 28.88
CA LYS A 41 -33.33 -3.61 27.57
C LYS A 41 -32.60 -2.45 26.88
N ALA A 42 -32.20 -1.44 27.65
CA ALA A 42 -31.41 -0.33 27.14
C ALA A 42 -29.97 -0.74 26.79
N LEU A 43 -29.34 -1.61 27.59
CA LEU A 43 -28.03 -2.16 27.26
C LEU A 43 -28.06 -3.03 26.00
N SER A 44 -29.08 -3.88 25.83
CA SER A 44 -29.25 -4.69 24.61
C SER A 44 -29.42 -3.82 23.37
N LEU A 45 -30.26 -2.77 23.43
CA LEU A 45 -30.41 -1.81 22.33
C LEU A 45 -29.08 -1.13 21.97
N TYR A 46 -28.29 -0.70 22.96
CA TYR A 46 -26.96 -0.12 22.73
C TYR A 46 -26.01 -1.10 22.04
N PHE A 47 -25.96 -2.37 22.49
CA PHE A 47 -25.09 -3.38 21.86
C PHE A 47 -25.55 -3.78 20.45
N THR A 48 -26.85 -3.85 20.19
CA THR A 48 -27.37 -4.09 18.83
C THR A 48 -27.04 -2.92 17.92
N LEU A 49 -27.27 -1.67 18.34
CA LEU A 49 -26.91 -0.49 17.54
C LEU A 49 -25.39 -0.42 17.29
N TRP A 50 -24.54 -0.74 18.28
CA TRP A 50 -23.09 -0.83 18.08
C TRP A 50 -22.76 -1.89 17.02
N ALA A 51 -23.32 -3.10 17.13
CA ALA A 51 -23.07 -4.16 16.15
C ALA A 51 -23.51 -3.80 14.71
N GLU A 52 -24.64 -3.11 14.53
CA GLU A 52 -25.05 -2.60 13.21
C GLU A 52 -24.06 -1.54 12.69
N GLY A 53 -23.63 -0.60 13.55
CA GLY A 53 -22.72 0.48 13.18
C GLY A 53 -21.29 0.04 12.83
N GLU A 54 -20.86 -1.15 13.23
CA GLU A 54 -19.57 -1.72 12.79
C GLU A 54 -19.58 -2.10 11.29
N PHE A 55 -20.75 -2.34 10.70
CA PHE A 55 -20.91 -2.59 9.28
C PHE A 55 -21.33 -1.29 8.57
N GLN A 56 -20.39 -0.62 7.91
CA GLN A 56 -20.58 0.65 7.18
C GLN A 56 -21.45 0.55 5.90
N ALA A 57 -22.57 -0.16 5.95
CA ALA A 57 -23.59 -0.16 4.92
C ALA A 57 -24.49 1.07 5.08
N ALA A 58 -24.43 2.00 4.13
CA ALA A 58 -25.31 3.17 4.07
C ALA A 58 -26.76 2.82 3.65
N THR A 59 -27.25 1.66 4.10
CA THR A 59 -28.59 1.11 3.78
C THR A 59 -29.59 1.49 4.85
N PRO A 60 -30.72 2.15 4.52
CA PRO A 60 -31.74 2.52 5.50
C PRO A 60 -32.39 1.27 6.13
N VAL A 61 -32.35 1.15 7.45
CA VAL A 61 -32.94 0.03 8.20
C VAL A 61 -34.27 0.47 8.84
N MET A 62 -35.32 -0.35 8.76
CA MET A 62 -36.61 -0.05 9.42
C MET A 62 -36.60 -0.46 10.90
N HIS A 63 -37.29 0.29 11.76
CA HIS A 63 -37.39 -0.03 13.20
C HIS A 63 -38.00 -1.41 13.49
N TYR A 64 -38.79 -1.97 12.58
CA TYR A 64 -39.24 -3.36 12.62
C TYR A 64 -38.08 -4.38 12.75
N TYR A 65 -36.90 -4.11 12.18
CA TYR A 65 -35.71 -4.95 12.36
C TYR A 65 -35.28 -5.00 13.83
N LEU A 66 -35.18 -3.84 14.50
CA LEU A 66 -34.86 -3.78 15.93
C LEU A 66 -35.90 -4.52 16.79
N MET A 67 -37.17 -4.52 16.37
CA MET A 67 -38.22 -5.30 17.05
C MET A 67 -37.98 -6.81 16.95
N GLN A 68 -37.56 -7.31 15.79
CA GLN A 68 -37.24 -8.72 15.59
C GLN A 68 -35.93 -9.12 16.29
N THR A 69 -34.86 -8.33 16.14
CA THR A 69 -33.52 -8.65 16.65
C THR A 69 -33.40 -8.57 18.18
N LEU A 70 -34.21 -7.71 18.84
CA LEU A 70 -34.23 -7.57 20.30
C LEU A 70 -35.35 -8.38 20.99
N ASP A 71 -36.27 -8.99 20.24
CA ASP A 71 -37.56 -9.51 20.75
C ASP A 71 -38.29 -8.47 21.65
N MET A 72 -38.39 -7.24 21.15
CA MET A 72 -38.91 -6.09 21.89
C MET A 72 -39.98 -5.34 21.09
N GLY A 73 -41.16 -5.17 21.69
CA GLY A 73 -42.20 -4.30 21.12
C GLY A 73 -41.74 -2.84 21.03
N LEU A 74 -42.24 -2.11 20.03
CA LEU A 74 -41.80 -0.73 19.72
C LEU A 74 -41.82 0.23 20.93
N ARG A 75 -42.75 0.04 21.87
CA ARG A 75 -42.82 0.81 23.12
C ARG A 75 -41.63 0.57 24.05
N ASP A 76 -41.16 -0.67 24.13
CA ASP A 76 -40.01 -1.02 24.94
C ASP A 76 -38.73 -0.49 24.30
N ILE A 77 -38.61 -0.58 22.97
CA ILE A 77 -37.52 0.05 22.20
C ILE A 77 -37.50 1.56 22.45
N LEU A 78 -38.63 2.26 22.34
CA LEU A 78 -38.71 3.69 22.63
C LEU A 78 -38.29 4.01 24.08
N SER A 79 -38.70 3.21 25.06
CA SER A 79 -38.29 3.40 26.46
C SER A 79 -36.80 3.16 26.69
N ALA A 80 -36.22 2.17 26.01
CA ALA A 80 -34.79 1.87 26.02
C ALA A 80 -33.98 2.99 25.34
N ARG A 81 -34.50 3.53 24.22
CA ARG A 81 -33.92 4.64 23.46
C ARG A 81 -33.85 5.90 24.31
N LEU A 82 -34.96 6.30 24.92
CA LEU A 82 -35.05 7.44 25.84
C LEU A 82 -34.13 7.28 27.08
N ALA A 83 -33.91 6.05 27.56
CA ALA A 83 -32.97 5.80 28.65
C ALA A 83 -31.49 5.95 28.24
N LEU A 84 -31.13 5.61 27.00
CA LEU A 84 -29.79 5.85 26.44
C LEU A 84 -29.55 7.34 26.14
N GLU A 85 -30.57 8.03 25.60
CA GLU A 85 -30.57 9.48 25.40
C GLU A 85 -30.39 10.23 26.73
N ALA A 86 -31.22 9.94 27.74
CA ALA A 86 -31.21 10.64 29.03
C ALA A 86 -29.93 10.42 29.87
N ILE A 87 -29.22 9.30 29.68
CA ILE A 87 -27.95 9.01 30.37
C ILE A 87 -26.71 9.47 29.58
N GLY A 88 -26.91 10.06 28.38
CA GLY A 88 -25.83 10.54 27.52
C GLY A 88 -25.03 9.45 26.81
N LEU A 89 -25.57 8.23 26.67
CA LEU A 89 -24.95 7.14 25.90
C LEU A 89 -25.33 7.16 24.41
N MET A 90 -26.28 7.99 24.00
CA MET A 90 -26.71 8.10 22.60
C MET A 90 -27.33 9.47 22.34
N ARG A 91 -27.26 9.93 21.10
CA ARG A 91 -28.03 11.06 20.57
C ARG A 91 -28.93 10.58 19.44
N THR A 92 -30.12 11.18 19.35
CA THR A 92 -31.14 10.86 18.35
C THR A 92 -31.45 12.11 17.54
N TRP A 93 -31.13 12.06 16.25
CA TRP A 93 -31.57 13.07 15.28
C TRP A 93 -32.74 12.52 14.47
N ARG A 94 -33.60 13.39 13.92
CA ARG A 94 -34.76 13.00 13.10
C ARG A 94 -35.07 14.02 12.01
N THR A 95 -35.12 13.57 10.76
CA THR A 95 -35.70 14.32 9.62
C THR A 95 -37.08 13.79 9.26
N THR A 96 -37.85 14.56 8.49
CA THR A 96 -39.18 14.16 8.01
C THR A 96 -39.39 14.73 6.62
N GLU A 97 -39.55 13.87 5.63
CA GLU A 97 -39.73 14.23 4.21
C GLU A 97 -41.03 13.60 3.71
N GLY A 98 -42.02 14.45 3.43
CA GLY A 98 -43.39 14.00 3.19
C GLY A 98 -43.96 13.23 4.39
N GLU A 99 -44.36 11.98 4.18
CA GLU A 99 -44.82 11.08 5.24
C GLU A 99 -43.70 10.20 5.84
N GLN A 100 -42.50 10.18 5.24
CA GLN A 100 -41.39 9.35 5.74
C GLN A 100 -40.61 10.06 6.84
N ARG A 101 -40.26 9.31 7.88
CA ARG A 101 -39.40 9.76 8.99
C ARG A 101 -38.12 8.93 8.99
N THR A 102 -37.01 9.64 9.10
CA THR A 102 -35.67 9.06 9.13
C THR A 102 -34.96 9.51 10.40
N PHE A 103 -34.39 8.56 11.12
CA PHE A 103 -33.64 8.78 12.35
C PHE A 103 -32.14 8.55 12.13
N LEU A 104 -31.31 9.20 12.93
CA LEU A 104 -29.88 8.93 13.03
C LEU A 104 -29.53 8.73 14.51
N TYR A 105 -28.96 7.57 14.82
CA TYR A 105 -28.55 7.18 16.17
C TYR A 105 -27.03 7.26 16.30
N GLU A 106 -26.56 8.30 16.96
CA GLU A 106 -25.15 8.57 17.23
C GLU A 106 -24.81 8.00 18.62
N LEU A 107 -24.02 6.92 18.68
CA LEU A 107 -23.65 6.29 19.96
C LEU A 107 -22.49 7.02 20.63
N ALA A 108 -22.60 7.24 21.95
CA ALA A 108 -21.57 7.86 22.77
C ALA A 108 -20.83 6.84 23.64
N ARG A 109 -19.59 7.18 24.02
CA ARG A 109 -18.71 6.33 24.85
C ARG A 109 -19.10 6.44 26.34
N PRO A 110 -19.04 5.35 27.12
CA PRO A 110 -19.30 5.41 28.57
C PRO A 110 -18.17 6.14 29.30
N LEU A 111 -18.53 7.03 30.25
CA LEU A 111 -17.60 7.83 31.03
C LEU A 111 -16.49 6.98 31.67
N GLU A 112 -15.30 7.56 31.82
CA GLU A 112 -14.21 6.93 32.56
C GLU A 112 -14.58 6.71 34.03
N THR A 113 -13.99 5.70 34.66
CA THR A 113 -14.27 5.29 36.05
C THR A 113 -14.24 6.45 37.04
N GLN A 114 -13.21 7.31 36.98
CA GLN A 114 -13.08 8.43 37.90
C GLN A 114 -14.24 9.41 37.70
N MET A 115 -14.46 9.86 36.45
CA MET A 115 -15.55 10.77 36.08
C MET A 115 -16.93 10.24 36.48
N PHE A 116 -17.19 8.94 36.29
CA PHE A 116 -18.45 8.31 36.68
C PHE A 116 -18.67 8.32 38.21
N PHE A 117 -17.63 8.06 39.01
CA PHE A 117 -17.75 8.06 40.47
C PHE A 117 -17.69 9.45 41.10
N THR A 118 -17.10 10.45 40.42
CA THR A 118 -17.13 11.87 40.84
C THR A 118 -18.42 12.58 40.46
N ASP A 119 -19.12 12.14 39.40
CA ASP A 119 -20.45 12.66 39.07
C ASP A 119 -21.44 12.33 40.20
N PRO A 120 -22.04 13.33 40.88
CA PRO A 120 -22.88 13.07 42.05
C PRO A 120 -24.15 12.27 41.72
N LEU A 121 -24.71 12.43 40.51
CA LEU A 121 -25.97 11.81 40.12
C LEU A 121 -25.75 10.35 39.73
N LEU A 122 -24.84 10.07 38.79
CA LEU A 122 -24.52 8.72 38.33
C LEU A 122 -23.99 7.84 39.48
N SER A 123 -23.12 8.40 40.32
CA SER A 123 -22.55 7.73 41.48
C SER A 123 -23.62 7.39 42.53
N MET A 124 -24.55 8.32 42.80
CA MET A 124 -25.69 8.09 43.72
C MET A 124 -26.74 7.14 43.13
N MET A 125 -27.05 7.24 41.84
CA MET A 125 -27.97 6.34 41.14
C MET A 125 -27.43 4.90 41.19
N LEU A 126 -26.16 4.68 40.86
CA LEU A 126 -25.53 3.36 40.95
C LEU A 126 -25.57 2.83 42.40
N TYR A 127 -25.17 3.63 43.39
CA TYR A 127 -25.25 3.27 44.81
C TYR A 127 -26.65 2.81 45.22
N SER A 128 -27.70 3.54 44.82
CA SER A 128 -29.11 3.20 45.11
C SER A 128 -29.58 1.90 44.47
N LYS A 129 -28.96 1.48 43.35
CA LYS A 129 -29.37 0.31 42.56
C LYS A 129 -28.68 -0.98 43.00
N ILE A 130 -27.38 -0.93 43.29
CA ILE A 130 -26.61 -2.13 43.66
C ILE A 130 -26.38 -2.28 45.17
N GLY A 131 -26.65 -1.23 45.95
CA GLY A 131 -26.47 -1.21 47.40
C GLY A 131 -25.02 -1.03 47.83
N GLU A 132 -24.84 -0.53 49.06
CA GLU A 132 -23.56 -0.06 49.58
C GLU A 132 -22.40 -1.06 49.42
N ARG A 133 -22.59 -2.32 49.82
CA ARG A 133 -21.52 -3.34 49.79
C ARG A 133 -21.01 -3.58 48.37
N ASN A 134 -21.90 -3.67 47.39
CA ASN A 134 -21.53 -3.89 46.00
C ASN A 134 -20.91 -2.64 45.39
N TYR A 135 -21.45 -1.45 45.72
CA TYR A 135 -20.88 -0.18 45.28
C TYR A 135 -19.46 0.04 45.82
N ARG A 136 -19.20 -0.22 47.10
CA ARG A 136 -17.85 -0.13 47.70
C ARG A 136 -16.88 -1.10 47.00
N ASN A 137 -17.23 -2.39 46.92
CA ASN A 137 -16.43 -3.40 46.22
C ASN A 137 -16.12 -3.01 44.76
N LEU A 138 -17.09 -2.45 44.05
CA LEU A 138 -16.96 -2.04 42.65
C LEU A 138 -16.08 -0.80 42.51
N ARG A 139 -16.25 0.19 43.39
CA ARG A 139 -15.43 1.40 43.43
C ARG A 139 -13.98 1.06 43.78
N GLU A 140 -13.73 0.18 44.75
CA GLU A 140 -12.39 -0.31 45.10
C GLU A 140 -11.74 -1.08 43.94
N ARG A 141 -12.48 -1.99 43.29
CA ARG A 141 -12.00 -2.78 42.13
C ARG A 141 -11.48 -1.91 40.98
N PHE A 142 -12.13 -0.78 40.71
CA PHE A 142 -11.77 0.12 39.60
C PHE A 142 -11.02 1.39 40.05
N THR A 143 -10.92 1.64 41.36
CA THR A 143 -10.17 2.75 41.97
C THR A 143 -9.15 2.15 42.96
N PRO A 144 -8.09 1.47 42.46
CA PRO A 144 -7.13 0.78 43.32
C PRO A 144 -6.45 1.77 44.27
N ALA A 145 -6.42 1.43 45.56
CA ALA A 145 -5.90 2.32 46.59
C ALA A 145 -4.44 2.71 46.32
N LEU A 146 -4.20 4.00 46.11
CA LEU A 146 -2.85 4.56 46.03
C LEU A 146 -2.14 4.26 47.36
N LYS A 147 -1.03 3.50 47.30
CA LYS A 147 -0.22 3.19 48.49
C LYS A 147 0.16 4.49 49.19
N ASN A 148 -0.05 4.55 50.51
CA ASN A 148 0.19 5.76 51.29
C ASN A 148 1.67 6.19 51.20
N ARG A 149 1.95 7.20 50.36
CA ARG A 149 3.30 7.71 50.08
C ARG A 149 3.92 8.43 51.28
N ALA A 150 3.19 8.72 52.36
CA ALA A 150 3.76 9.37 53.55
C ALA A 150 4.86 8.55 54.28
N LYS A 151 5.02 7.27 53.95
CA LYS A 151 6.16 6.42 54.39
C LYS A 151 7.20 6.15 53.31
N PHE A 152 7.07 6.76 52.14
CA PHE A 152 7.93 6.54 50.97
C PHE A 152 8.42 7.89 50.45
N THR A 153 9.69 8.21 50.71
CA THR A 153 10.36 9.33 50.03
C THR A 153 10.38 9.07 48.52
N GLU A 154 9.91 10.04 47.73
CA GLU A 154 10.05 10.01 46.27
C GLU A 154 11.54 10.16 45.92
N VAL A 155 12.18 9.03 45.61
CA VAL A 155 13.59 8.96 45.14
C VAL A 155 13.68 8.92 43.61
N THR A 156 12.57 9.20 42.92
CA THR A 156 12.50 9.38 41.48
C THR A 156 13.30 10.62 41.10
N ARG A 157 14.53 10.44 40.60
CA ARG A 157 15.29 11.54 40.00
C ARG A 157 14.51 12.11 38.81
N SER A 158 14.43 13.43 38.69
CA SER A 158 13.95 14.06 37.46
C SER A 158 14.93 13.78 36.32
N PHE A 159 14.49 13.95 35.06
CA PHE A 159 15.36 13.73 33.91
C PHE A 159 16.59 14.65 33.96
N THR A 160 16.44 15.88 34.46
CA THR A 160 17.50 16.88 34.67
C THR A 160 18.46 16.53 35.81
N ASP A 161 18.07 15.73 36.81
CA ASP A 161 18.97 15.22 37.88
C ASP A 161 19.88 14.07 37.42
N VAL A 162 19.78 13.68 36.15
CA VAL A 162 20.53 12.57 35.51
C VAL A 162 21.17 13.04 34.19
N PHE A 163 20.48 13.91 33.44
CA PHE A 163 20.89 14.38 32.12
C PHE A 163 20.79 15.92 32.04
N THR A 164 21.91 16.60 32.25
CA THR A 164 22.03 18.05 32.06
C THR A 164 22.06 18.41 30.57
N PRO A 165 21.26 19.39 30.10
CA PRO A 165 21.38 19.91 28.74
C PRO A 165 22.73 20.61 28.53
N LEU A 166 23.39 20.33 27.41
CA LEU A 166 24.52 21.14 26.95
C LEU A 166 23.98 22.43 26.31
N HIS A 167 24.29 23.57 26.91
CA HIS A 167 23.94 24.95 26.52
C HIS A 167 22.51 25.43 26.87
N SER A 168 22.25 25.69 28.15
CA SER A 168 21.49 26.88 28.59
C SER A 168 21.71 27.13 30.08
N GLU A 169 22.38 28.22 30.45
CA GLU A 169 22.37 28.72 31.83
C GLU A 169 21.14 29.62 32.02
N ILE A 170 20.15 29.16 32.79
CA ILE A 170 18.92 29.88 33.09
C ILE A 170 18.74 29.95 34.62
N PRO A 171 18.56 31.14 35.23
CA PRO A 171 18.38 31.29 36.67
C PRO A 171 17.16 30.57 37.26
N SER A 172 17.26 30.16 38.51
CA SER A 172 16.37 29.21 39.20
C SER A 172 15.03 29.75 39.69
N ASP A 173 14.77 31.05 39.59
CA ASP A 173 13.84 31.73 40.52
C ASP A 173 12.39 31.81 40.03
N ILE A 174 12.01 31.05 38.99
CA ILE A 174 10.67 31.09 38.38
C ILE A 174 10.06 29.68 38.25
N VAL A 175 9.77 29.05 39.40
CA VAL A 175 8.95 27.81 39.46
C VAL A 175 7.84 27.97 40.50
N ALA A 176 6.61 28.19 40.03
CA ALA A 176 5.41 28.14 40.85
C ALA A 176 4.77 26.73 40.79
N PRO A 177 4.34 26.13 41.92
CA PRO A 177 3.80 24.78 41.93
C PRO A 177 2.34 24.73 41.43
N VAL A 178 2.14 24.26 40.20
CA VAL A 178 0.80 23.96 39.67
C VAL A 178 0.49 22.47 39.86
N VAL A 179 -0.61 22.18 40.55
CA VAL A 179 -1.06 20.80 40.83
C VAL A 179 -1.68 20.21 39.56
N ALA A 180 -1.02 19.23 38.95
CA ALA A 180 -1.51 18.55 37.75
C ALA A 180 -2.54 17.46 38.10
N THR A 181 -3.72 17.52 37.47
CA THR A 181 -4.70 16.43 37.49
C THR A 181 -4.33 15.35 36.47
N GLU A 182 -4.23 14.09 36.90
CA GLU A 182 -3.84 12.97 36.04
C GLU A 182 -4.84 12.73 34.88
N LYS A 183 -4.36 12.87 33.64
CA LYS A 183 -4.85 12.07 32.50
C LYS A 183 -3.70 11.23 31.97
N LYS A 184 -3.96 9.94 31.70
CA LYS A 184 -2.95 8.99 31.20
C LYS A 184 -2.77 9.07 29.68
N THR A 185 -2.33 10.22 29.20
CA THR A 185 -1.58 10.33 27.94
C THR A 185 -0.08 10.31 28.27
N TYR A 186 0.79 10.03 27.29
CA TYR A 186 2.24 10.02 27.51
C TYR A 186 2.73 11.36 28.09
N PRO A 187 3.52 11.39 29.19
CA PRO A 187 3.96 12.63 29.85
C PRO A 187 5.12 13.32 29.11
N PHE A 188 5.20 13.16 27.79
CA PHE A 188 6.34 13.59 26.98
C PHE A 188 6.01 14.89 26.21
N MET A 189 7.02 15.77 26.13
CA MET A 189 7.10 16.97 25.28
C MET A 189 6.34 18.26 25.68
N GLN A 190 5.27 18.27 26.47
CA GLN A 190 4.60 19.56 26.79
C GLN A 190 5.43 20.54 27.66
N GLN A 191 6.48 20.08 28.35
CA GLN A 191 7.36 20.94 29.18
C GLN A 191 8.67 21.38 28.49
N ASN A 192 8.99 20.83 27.32
CA ASN A 192 10.29 21.08 26.64
C ASN A 192 10.18 22.01 25.43
N PHE A 193 8.96 22.41 25.04
CA PHE A 193 8.70 23.31 23.93
C PHE A 193 8.03 24.58 24.46
N ASP A 194 8.60 25.74 24.18
CA ASP A 194 8.09 27.01 24.69
C ASP A 194 6.84 27.46 23.93
N PHE A 195 5.69 27.02 24.44
CA PHE A 195 4.37 27.44 23.97
C PHE A 195 4.05 28.91 24.28
N ALA A 196 4.73 29.56 25.22
CA ALA A 196 4.51 30.98 25.48
C ALA A 196 5.18 31.83 24.38
N LEU A 197 6.43 31.52 24.03
CA LEU A 197 7.16 32.16 22.93
C LEU A 197 6.54 31.86 21.55
N LEU A 198 6.06 30.63 21.32
CA LEU A 198 5.26 30.33 20.13
C LEU A 198 3.97 31.18 20.10
N GLN A 199 3.25 31.25 21.22
CA GLN A 199 1.97 31.95 21.27
C GLN A 199 2.11 33.48 21.15
N SER A 200 3.19 34.09 21.66
CA SER A 200 3.45 35.52 21.45
C SER A 200 3.73 35.85 19.98
N GLY A 201 4.59 35.08 19.30
CA GLY A 201 4.85 35.28 17.86
C GLY A 201 3.60 35.05 17.00
N LEU A 202 2.76 34.07 17.37
CA LEU A 202 1.48 33.84 16.70
C LEU A 202 0.47 34.97 16.95
N GLN A 203 0.47 35.60 18.13
CA GLN A 203 -0.37 36.77 18.43
C GLN A 203 0.06 38.02 17.63
N GLU A 204 1.36 38.26 17.45
CA GLU A 204 1.87 39.28 16.53
C GLU A 204 1.44 39.01 15.06
N SER A 205 1.22 37.74 14.73
CA SER A 205 0.77 37.26 13.42
C SER A 205 -0.76 37.18 13.29
N LEU A 206 -1.52 37.79 14.21
CA LEU A 206 -2.99 37.80 14.30
C LEU A 206 -3.67 36.41 14.43
N VAL A 207 -2.93 35.36 14.76
CA VAL A 207 -3.48 34.01 14.90
C VAL A 207 -4.24 33.87 16.23
N PRO A 208 -5.53 33.46 16.22
CA PRO A 208 -6.31 33.33 17.44
C PRO A 208 -5.83 32.16 18.29
N SER A 209 -5.66 32.37 19.61
CA SER A 209 -5.21 31.33 20.54
C SER A 209 -6.15 30.12 20.63
N ALA A 210 -7.41 30.26 20.20
CA ALA A 210 -8.37 29.18 20.05
C ALA A 210 -7.98 28.11 19.01
N ALA A 211 -7.19 28.47 17.98
CA ALA A 211 -6.69 27.52 16.99
C ALA A 211 -5.69 26.51 17.59
N LEU A 212 -5.01 26.88 18.68
CA LEU A 212 -4.07 26.02 19.40
C LEU A 212 -4.79 25.13 20.42
N THR A 213 -5.64 24.22 19.93
CA THR A 213 -6.31 23.20 20.76
C THR A 213 -5.29 22.29 21.46
N ALA A 214 -5.71 21.56 22.49
CA ALA A 214 -4.82 20.65 23.22
C ALA A 214 -4.15 19.60 22.31
N GLU A 215 -4.90 19.09 21.32
CA GLU A 215 -4.44 18.11 20.34
C GLU A 215 -3.45 18.73 19.34
N VAL A 216 -3.76 19.93 18.84
CA VAL A 216 -2.85 20.71 17.97
C VAL A 216 -1.55 21.03 18.71
N LYS A 217 -1.60 21.40 20.01
CA LYS A 217 -0.40 21.59 20.83
C LYS A 217 0.40 20.29 21.00
N GLU A 218 -0.25 19.14 21.16
CA GLU A 218 0.45 17.84 21.23
C GLU A 218 1.16 17.49 19.92
N ASP A 219 0.53 17.72 18.76
CA ASP A 219 1.17 17.52 17.45
C ASP A 219 2.28 18.54 17.15
N ILE A 220 2.11 19.81 17.54
CA ILE A 220 3.15 20.83 17.47
C ILE A 220 4.42 20.38 18.22
N ALA A 221 4.27 19.88 19.45
CA ALA A 221 5.41 19.41 20.24
C ALA A 221 6.10 18.20 19.60
N LYS A 222 5.33 17.22 19.08
CA LYS A 222 5.85 16.05 18.35
C LYS A 222 6.64 16.45 17.11
N LEU A 223 6.12 17.38 16.31
CA LEU A 223 6.74 17.81 15.06
C LEU A 223 7.97 18.70 15.31
N ALA A 224 7.93 19.55 16.35
CA ALA A 224 9.08 20.31 16.79
C ALA A 224 10.25 19.41 17.19
N PHE A 225 9.99 18.34 17.97
CA PHE A 225 11.00 17.36 18.32
C PHE A 225 11.51 16.55 17.12
N LEU A 226 10.60 16.06 16.26
CA LEU A 226 10.94 15.20 15.12
C LEU A 226 11.88 15.91 14.12
N TYR A 227 11.59 17.17 13.80
CA TYR A 227 12.32 17.98 12.83
C TYR A 227 13.33 18.96 13.46
N GLN A 228 13.47 18.97 14.80
CA GLN A 228 14.34 19.88 15.56
C GLN A 228 14.04 21.38 15.32
N LEU A 229 12.75 21.73 15.26
CA LEU A 229 12.29 23.10 14.99
C LEU A 229 12.18 23.91 16.29
N THR A 230 12.72 25.14 16.29
CA THR A 230 12.54 26.08 17.40
C THR A 230 11.10 26.59 17.49
N PRO A 231 10.68 27.24 18.59
CA PRO A 231 9.38 27.93 18.64
C PRO A 231 9.18 28.96 17.52
N ILE A 232 10.26 29.62 17.07
CA ILE A 232 10.25 30.64 16.00
C ILE A 232 10.13 29.98 14.61
N ASP A 233 10.70 28.79 14.42
CA ASP A 233 10.47 27.99 13.20
C ASP A 233 9.05 27.43 13.16
N MET A 234 8.60 26.93 14.30
CA MET A 234 7.27 26.35 14.46
C MET A 234 6.16 27.40 14.33
N GLN A 235 6.39 28.66 14.68
CA GLN A 235 5.51 29.79 14.37
C GLN A 235 5.22 29.85 12.86
N LYS A 236 6.25 29.78 12.02
CA LYS A 236 6.12 29.82 10.55
C LYS A 236 5.42 28.55 10.03
N VAL A 237 5.71 27.38 10.60
CA VAL A 237 5.01 26.12 10.28
C VAL A 237 3.52 26.19 10.60
N VAL A 238 3.14 26.76 11.75
CA VAL A 238 1.74 26.95 12.13
C VAL A 238 1.05 27.96 11.20
N ILE A 239 1.72 29.06 10.84
CA ILE A 239 1.21 30.04 9.87
C ILE A 239 0.99 29.39 8.49
N LEU A 240 1.90 28.51 8.05
CA LEU A 240 1.78 27.72 6.81
C LEU A 240 0.77 26.56 6.90
N ALA A 241 0.19 26.30 8.08
CA ALA A 241 -0.76 25.21 8.33
C ALA A 241 -2.19 25.66 8.59
N LEU A 242 -2.43 26.97 8.75
CA LEU A 242 -3.76 27.57 8.87
C LEU A 242 -4.49 27.55 7.53
N ASP A 243 -5.81 27.38 7.59
CA ASP A 243 -6.72 27.64 6.47
C ASP A 243 -7.44 29.00 6.60
N ASP A 244 -8.26 29.31 5.61
CA ASP A 244 -9.01 30.58 5.50
C ASP A 244 -10.00 30.80 6.68
N ASP A 245 -10.41 29.73 7.36
CA ASP A 245 -11.27 29.74 8.56
C ASP A 245 -10.45 29.83 9.88
N LEU A 246 -9.12 29.98 9.79
CA LEU A 246 -8.17 30.02 10.91
C LEU A 246 -8.12 28.73 11.76
N VAL A 247 -8.42 27.59 11.15
CA VAL A 247 -8.31 26.25 11.75
C VAL A 247 -6.98 25.60 11.36
N ILE A 248 -6.48 24.68 12.21
CA ILE A 248 -5.23 23.93 11.96
C ILE A 248 -5.57 22.44 11.92
N SER A 249 -5.65 21.84 10.72
CA SER A 249 -5.73 20.38 10.63
C SER A 249 -4.36 19.76 10.92
N GLN A 250 -4.36 18.67 11.70
CA GLN A 250 -3.22 17.77 11.86
C GLN A 250 -2.56 17.38 10.51
N LYS A 251 -3.37 17.27 9.44
CA LYS A 251 -2.88 16.94 8.08
C LYS A 251 -2.16 18.11 7.40
N GLN A 252 -2.64 19.35 7.57
CA GLN A 252 -1.95 20.56 7.10
C GLN A 252 -0.67 20.77 7.90
N LEU A 253 -0.73 20.67 9.23
CA LEU A 253 0.41 20.90 10.14
C LEU A 253 1.59 19.96 9.86
N ARG A 254 1.35 18.66 9.65
CA ARG A 254 2.40 17.71 9.25
C ARG A 254 3.01 18.07 7.89
N LYS A 255 2.17 18.42 6.91
CA LYS A 255 2.64 18.83 5.58
C LYS A 255 3.50 20.10 5.66
N ALA A 256 3.03 21.12 6.38
CA ALA A 256 3.75 22.38 6.58
C ALA A 256 5.08 22.17 7.32
N ALA A 257 5.12 21.31 8.34
CA ALA A 257 6.35 20.95 9.04
C ALA A 257 7.36 20.26 8.12
N ALA A 258 6.91 19.28 7.32
CA ALA A 258 7.76 18.58 6.36
C ALA A 258 8.25 19.49 5.22
N ASP A 259 7.40 20.35 4.69
CA ASP A 259 7.74 21.29 3.61
C ASP A 259 8.66 22.43 4.12
N TYR A 260 8.49 22.90 5.36
CA TYR A 260 9.40 23.87 6.00
C TYR A 260 10.77 23.26 6.31
N TYR A 261 10.81 22.02 6.83
CA TYR A 261 12.06 21.28 7.05
C TYR A 261 12.84 21.07 5.73
N LYS A 262 12.15 20.77 4.63
CA LYS A 262 12.75 20.72 3.29
C LYS A 262 13.34 22.06 2.82
N LEU A 263 12.74 23.18 3.24
CA LEU A 263 13.13 24.52 2.83
C LEU A 263 14.38 25.04 3.57
N THR A 264 14.61 24.59 4.81
CA THR A 264 15.59 25.17 5.74
C THR A 264 16.89 24.36 5.88
N VAL A 265 16.85 23.04 5.66
CA VAL A 265 17.96 22.11 5.98
C VAL A 265 19.16 22.17 5.00
N THR A 266 19.16 23.08 4.01
CA THR A 266 20.18 23.13 2.94
C THR A 266 21.09 24.35 2.97
N THR A 267 20.97 25.26 3.95
CA THR A 267 21.69 26.55 3.97
C THR A 267 22.15 27.02 5.37
N GLU A 268 23.22 26.45 5.93
CA GLU A 268 24.21 27.20 6.77
C GLU A 268 25.44 26.37 7.25
N MET A 269 26.56 27.06 7.51
CA MET A 269 27.86 26.64 8.11
C MET A 269 28.69 27.93 8.37
N PRO A 270 29.82 27.95 9.14
CA PRO A 270 30.51 26.90 9.93
C PRO A 270 30.32 27.16 11.47
N LYS A 271 31.18 26.98 12.51
CA LYS A 271 32.64 26.81 12.77
C LYS A 271 32.90 25.90 14.02
N LEU A 272 34.10 25.95 14.61
CA LEU A 272 34.57 25.16 15.76
C LEU A 272 35.48 25.95 16.72
N MET A 273 35.79 25.32 17.87
CA MET A 273 36.87 25.59 18.87
C MET A 273 36.50 26.49 20.09
N PRO A 274 37.30 26.54 21.18
CA PRO A 274 37.14 25.55 22.26
C PRO A 274 37.30 26.09 23.71
N VAL A 275 36.65 25.45 24.69
CA VAL A 275 37.08 25.52 26.11
C VAL A 275 36.99 24.14 26.76
N PHE A 276 38.09 23.70 27.37
CA PHE A 276 38.09 22.66 28.41
C PHE A 276 37.92 23.37 29.76
N GLU A 277 37.05 22.87 30.64
CA GLU A 277 37.56 22.11 31.79
C GLU A 277 36.50 21.20 32.39
N LYS A 278 36.94 20.20 33.16
CA LYS A 278 36.09 19.16 33.75
C LYS A 278 35.76 19.51 35.19
N GLN A 279 34.58 19.07 35.64
CA GLN A 279 34.53 18.30 36.87
C GLN A 279 34.01 16.89 36.57
N ALA A 280 34.48 15.90 37.33
CA ALA A 280 34.36 14.49 36.98
C ALA A 280 33.42 13.76 37.95
N MET A 281 32.64 12.82 37.42
CA MET A 281 32.05 11.75 38.24
C MET A 281 32.41 10.38 37.68
N THR A 282 33.17 9.65 38.52
CA THR A 282 33.24 8.20 38.67
C THR A 282 33.21 7.32 37.41
N THR A 283 34.36 6.73 37.12
CA THR A 283 34.49 5.53 36.28
C THR A 283 33.71 4.33 36.85
N THR A 284 32.64 3.94 36.20
CA THR A 284 32.32 2.52 35.98
C THR A 284 32.68 2.16 34.54
N SER A 285 33.06 0.90 34.29
CA SER A 285 33.60 0.47 33.00
C SER A 285 32.51 0.23 31.95
N GLN A 286 31.89 1.32 31.47
CA GLN A 286 30.86 1.24 30.42
C GLN A 286 31.36 0.49 29.19
N THR A 287 30.68 -0.60 28.85
CA THR A 287 30.92 -1.36 27.62
C THR A 287 30.65 -0.51 26.38
N LYS A 288 31.17 -0.95 25.23
CA LYS A 288 30.82 -0.33 23.93
C LYS A 288 29.32 -0.41 23.64
N GLU A 289 28.66 -1.49 24.09
CA GLU A 289 27.22 -1.69 23.92
C GLU A 289 26.39 -0.66 24.69
N GLU A 290 26.73 -0.38 25.96
CA GLU A 290 26.07 0.66 26.76
C GLU A 290 26.16 2.05 26.11
N LYS A 291 27.34 2.39 25.57
CA LYS A 291 27.56 3.65 24.85
C LYS A 291 26.76 3.72 23.55
N HIS A 292 26.59 2.58 22.88
CA HIS A 292 25.76 2.50 21.68
C HIS A 292 24.26 2.60 21.99
N LEU A 293 23.80 1.92 23.03
CA LEU A 293 22.42 2.05 23.54
C LEU A 293 22.10 3.51 23.91
N ALA A 294 22.98 4.17 24.66
CA ALA A 294 22.82 5.58 25.01
C ALA A 294 22.81 6.51 23.79
N TYR A 295 23.59 6.22 22.74
CA TYR A 295 23.55 6.93 21.47
C TYR A 295 22.21 6.73 20.73
N LEU A 296 21.71 5.49 20.67
CA LEU A 296 20.45 5.15 20.00
C LEU A 296 19.22 5.74 20.71
N GLU A 297 19.22 5.83 22.05
CA GLU A 297 18.08 6.41 22.78
C GLU A 297 18.04 7.95 22.73
N ASN A 298 19.19 8.61 22.54
CA ASN A 298 19.29 10.09 22.54
C ASN A 298 19.43 10.75 21.15
N THR A 299 19.37 9.99 20.05
CA THR A 299 19.46 10.54 18.67
C THR A 299 18.08 10.64 18.01
N SER A 300 17.77 11.75 17.32
CA SER A 300 16.54 11.84 16.51
C SER A 300 16.59 10.86 15.32
N PRO A 301 15.53 10.08 15.02
CA PRO A 301 15.52 9.14 13.89
C PRO A 301 15.84 9.72 12.51
N VAL A 302 15.57 11.01 12.27
CA VAL A 302 15.92 11.68 11.01
C VAL A 302 17.43 11.97 10.94
N GLU A 303 18.03 12.39 12.06
CA GLU A 303 19.48 12.56 12.20
C GLU A 303 20.22 11.21 12.23
N HIS A 304 19.59 10.16 12.76
CA HIS A 304 20.12 8.80 12.73
C HIS A 304 20.27 8.30 11.28
N LEU A 305 19.24 8.46 10.45
CA LEU A 305 19.33 8.21 9.00
C LEU A 305 20.40 9.07 8.32
N ARG A 306 20.47 10.37 8.65
CA ARG A 306 21.47 11.29 8.09
C ARG A 306 22.90 10.80 8.39
N ARG A 307 23.16 10.31 9.61
CA ARG A 307 24.45 9.72 10.03
C ARG A 307 24.77 8.40 9.34
N LEU A 308 23.79 7.48 9.24
CA LEU A 308 23.94 6.24 8.46
C LEU A 308 24.25 6.52 6.97
N HIS A 309 23.72 7.62 6.43
CA HIS A 309 24.03 8.13 5.09
C HIS A 309 25.26 9.05 5.04
N LYS A 310 26.15 9.01 6.05
CA LYS A 310 27.43 9.74 6.14
C LYS A 310 27.28 11.27 6.03
N GLY A 311 26.21 11.82 6.58
CA GLY A 311 25.87 13.24 6.55
C GLY A 311 25.00 13.66 5.37
N ALA A 312 24.78 12.80 4.37
CA ALA A 312 23.86 13.11 3.27
C ALA A 312 22.39 13.12 3.75
N ALA A 313 21.59 14.00 3.17
CA ALA A 313 20.16 14.09 3.48
C ALA A 313 19.44 12.75 3.21
N PRO A 314 18.63 12.23 4.14
CA PRO A 314 17.76 11.08 3.89
C PRO A 314 16.77 11.37 2.77
N SER A 315 16.38 10.36 1.98
CA SER A 315 15.37 10.53 0.94
C SER A 315 13.98 10.77 1.54
N ASP A 316 13.15 11.55 0.85
CA ASP A 316 11.73 11.78 1.20
C ASP A 316 10.99 10.50 1.61
N SER A 317 11.22 9.41 0.87
CA SER A 317 10.65 8.09 1.14
C SER A 317 11.07 7.47 2.47
N ALA A 318 12.27 7.77 2.96
CA ALA A 318 12.77 7.33 4.26
C ALA A 318 12.31 8.26 5.39
N VAL A 319 12.25 9.58 5.14
CA VAL A 319 11.69 10.56 6.10
C VAL A 319 10.21 10.28 6.37
N GLN A 320 9.40 10.09 5.32
CA GLN A 320 7.97 9.72 5.44
C GLN A 320 7.77 8.35 6.12
N LEU A 321 8.70 7.41 5.94
CA LEU A 321 8.65 6.13 6.64
C LEU A 321 8.90 6.34 8.13
N VAL A 322 9.94 7.09 8.51
CA VAL A 322 10.24 7.44 9.91
C VAL A 322 9.11 8.23 10.58
N GLU A 323 8.55 9.22 9.89
CA GLU A 323 7.35 9.94 10.33
C GLU A 323 6.20 8.97 10.60
N SER A 324 5.94 8.01 9.69
CA SER A 324 4.90 7.01 9.91
C SER A 324 5.20 6.07 11.09
N LEU A 325 6.46 5.68 11.33
CA LEU A 325 6.86 4.84 12.47
C LEU A 325 6.60 5.56 13.81
N PHE A 326 6.95 6.83 13.88
CA PHE A 326 6.75 7.66 15.07
C PHE A 326 5.27 7.98 15.31
N VAL A 327 4.55 8.36 14.25
CA VAL A 327 3.21 8.96 14.36
C VAL A 327 2.06 7.96 14.19
N ARG A 328 2.17 6.99 13.26
CA ARG A 328 1.12 6.00 12.98
C ARG A 328 1.29 4.71 13.77
N TYR A 329 2.53 4.26 13.97
CA TYR A 329 2.82 3.06 14.78
C TYR A 329 3.11 3.40 16.26
N GLY A 330 3.36 4.67 16.59
CA GLY A 330 3.54 5.14 17.97
C GLY A 330 4.85 4.67 18.62
N LEU A 331 5.87 4.33 17.83
CA LEU A 331 7.11 3.75 18.35
C LEU A 331 8.03 4.83 18.94
N PRO A 332 8.65 4.61 20.12
CA PRO A 332 9.63 5.53 20.69
C PRO A 332 10.86 5.72 19.78
N PRO A 333 11.53 6.90 19.80
CA PRO A 333 12.61 7.21 18.87
C PRO A 333 13.79 6.22 18.94
N GLY A 334 14.17 5.77 20.14
CA GLY A 334 15.20 4.74 20.30
C GLY A 334 14.83 3.37 19.71
N VAL A 335 13.55 2.99 19.78
CA VAL A 335 13.04 1.76 19.14
C VAL A 335 13.09 1.90 17.61
N ILE A 336 12.75 3.08 17.08
CA ILE A 336 12.84 3.40 15.66
C ILE A 336 14.30 3.37 15.18
N ASN A 337 15.25 3.91 15.95
CA ASN A 337 16.68 3.90 15.60
C ASN A 337 17.22 2.47 15.47
N VAL A 338 16.92 1.60 16.45
CA VAL A 338 17.28 0.18 16.39
C VAL A 338 16.61 -0.53 15.20
N LEU A 339 15.35 -0.23 14.91
CA LEU A 339 14.63 -0.81 13.76
C LEU A 339 15.27 -0.41 12.43
N ILE A 340 15.64 0.86 12.28
CA ILE A 340 16.33 1.39 11.09
C ILE A 340 17.68 0.68 10.92
N GLU A 341 18.51 0.66 11.96
CA GLU A 341 19.83 0.04 11.90
C GLU A 341 19.74 -1.45 11.58
N TYR A 342 18.85 -2.19 12.26
CA TYR A 342 18.60 -3.60 12.02
C TYR A 342 18.22 -3.87 10.56
N VAL A 343 17.21 -3.16 10.01
CA VAL A 343 16.73 -3.41 8.64
C VAL A 343 17.78 -3.02 7.60
N MET A 344 18.53 -1.93 7.82
CA MET A 344 19.60 -1.51 6.91
C MET A 344 20.75 -2.54 6.90
N LEU A 345 21.11 -3.11 8.05
CA LEU A 345 22.12 -4.17 8.15
C LEU A 345 21.70 -5.49 7.46
N ILE A 346 20.42 -5.89 7.53
CA ILE A 346 19.97 -7.16 6.90
C ILE A 346 19.51 -7.02 5.43
N THR A 347 19.33 -5.80 4.91
CA THR A 347 18.89 -5.55 3.52
C THR A 347 19.93 -4.86 2.62
N ASP A 348 21.22 -4.88 3.02
CA ASP A 348 22.34 -4.30 2.26
C ASP A 348 22.14 -2.78 2.06
N MET A 349 22.07 -2.07 3.20
CA MET A 349 21.87 -0.62 3.37
C MET A 349 20.62 -0.04 2.67
N LYS A 350 19.57 -0.85 2.51
CA LYS A 350 18.26 -0.43 2.00
C LYS A 350 17.27 -0.27 3.15
N LEU A 351 16.13 0.36 2.88
CA LEU A 351 15.05 0.55 3.85
C LEU A 351 13.68 0.22 3.22
N PRO A 352 13.37 -1.07 2.98
CA PRO A 352 12.20 -1.46 2.19
C PRO A 352 10.90 -1.24 2.97
N LYS A 353 10.13 -0.20 2.61
CA LYS A 353 8.96 0.28 3.36
C LYS A 353 8.06 -0.83 3.92
N LYS A 354 7.53 -1.74 3.09
CA LYS A 354 6.62 -2.82 3.53
C LYS A 354 7.22 -3.74 4.60
N PHE A 355 8.53 -3.97 4.57
CA PHE A 355 9.25 -4.85 5.49
C PHE A 355 9.54 -4.15 6.83
N VAL A 356 9.91 -2.87 6.78
CA VAL A 356 10.02 -2.01 7.97
C VAL A 356 8.67 -1.87 8.66
N GLU A 357 7.59 -1.64 7.89
CA GLU A 357 6.22 -1.57 8.40
C GLU A 357 5.76 -2.88 9.05
N SER A 358 6.09 -4.06 8.49
CA SER A 358 5.70 -5.35 9.09
C SER A 358 6.45 -5.67 10.39
N ILE A 359 7.74 -5.31 10.49
CA ILE A 359 8.51 -5.46 11.74
C ILE A 359 8.03 -4.45 12.79
N ALA A 360 7.77 -3.20 12.40
CA ALA A 360 7.18 -2.19 13.29
C ALA A 360 5.84 -2.64 13.88
N ASP A 361 4.97 -3.24 13.06
CA ASP A 361 3.68 -3.75 13.50
C ASP A 361 3.84 -4.98 14.43
N GLN A 362 4.84 -5.83 14.19
CA GLN A 362 5.21 -6.94 15.09
C GLN A 362 5.76 -6.43 16.43
N TRP A 363 6.64 -5.42 16.44
CA TRP A 363 7.23 -4.87 17.65
C TRP A 363 6.21 -4.10 18.49
N ARG A 364 5.29 -3.38 17.84
CA ARG A 364 4.11 -2.76 18.44
C ARG A 364 3.22 -3.79 19.14
N ARG A 365 2.90 -4.92 18.48
CA ARG A 365 2.13 -6.03 19.08
C ARG A 365 2.85 -6.72 20.24
N LYS A 366 4.19 -6.75 20.23
CA LYS A 366 5.03 -7.25 21.34
C LYS A 366 5.20 -6.25 22.49
N GLY A 367 4.78 -4.99 22.35
CA GLY A 367 4.95 -3.94 23.38
C GLY A 367 6.39 -3.45 23.56
N ILE A 368 7.21 -3.49 22.50
CA ILE A 368 8.63 -3.12 22.54
C ILE A 368 8.77 -1.60 22.57
N ASN A 369 9.06 -1.06 23.77
CA ASN A 369 9.03 0.38 24.06
C ASN A 369 10.40 0.98 24.48
N THR A 370 11.50 0.22 24.44
CA THR A 370 12.86 0.69 24.77
C THR A 370 13.88 0.21 23.73
N ALA A 371 14.97 0.94 23.51
CA ALA A 371 15.97 0.52 22.52
C ALA A 371 16.68 -0.77 22.96
N ALA A 372 16.88 -0.97 24.28
CA ALA A 372 17.42 -2.22 24.81
C ALA A 372 16.54 -3.44 24.43
N ALA A 373 15.22 -3.35 24.62
CA ALA A 373 14.30 -4.43 24.23
C ALA A 373 14.24 -4.61 22.71
N ALA A 374 14.34 -3.52 21.94
CA ALA A 374 14.43 -3.56 20.50
C ALA A 374 15.71 -4.25 20.00
N MET A 375 16.87 -4.04 20.64
CA MET A 375 18.12 -4.71 20.26
C MET A 375 18.05 -6.22 20.52
N VAL A 376 17.42 -6.64 21.63
CA VAL A 376 17.17 -8.06 21.90
C VAL A 376 16.24 -8.68 20.85
N ALA A 377 15.14 -7.99 20.49
CA ALA A 377 14.23 -8.46 19.45
C ALA A 377 14.88 -8.53 18.05
N ALA A 378 15.74 -7.56 17.72
CA ALA A 378 16.54 -7.55 16.49
C ALA A 378 17.54 -8.71 16.45
N ARG A 379 18.20 -9.03 17.57
CA ARG A 379 19.05 -10.23 17.70
C ARG A 379 18.25 -11.50 17.49
N GLU A 380 17.11 -11.67 18.16
CA GLU A 380 16.22 -12.83 17.98
C GLU A 380 15.75 -13.02 16.53
N GLU A 381 15.33 -11.93 15.88
CA GLU A 381 14.83 -11.95 14.50
C GLU A 381 15.98 -12.20 13.51
N ARG A 382 17.19 -11.67 13.78
CA ARG A 382 18.42 -12.06 13.05
C ARG A 382 18.70 -13.55 13.18
N ASP A 383 18.68 -14.10 14.39
CA ASP A 383 19.00 -15.50 14.67
C ASP A 383 18.04 -16.45 13.94
N LYS A 384 16.75 -16.12 13.94
CA LYS A 384 15.72 -16.87 13.20
C LYS A 384 15.95 -16.79 11.69
N TYR A 385 16.27 -15.61 11.16
CA TYR A 385 16.56 -15.41 9.73
C TYR A 385 17.88 -16.07 9.29
N GLN A 386 18.92 -16.06 10.12
CA GLN A 386 20.20 -16.72 9.84
C GLN A 386 20.10 -18.24 9.96
N LYS A 387 19.31 -18.78 10.90
CA LYS A 387 19.02 -20.23 10.95
C LYS A 387 18.25 -20.68 9.70
N ALA A 388 17.32 -19.86 9.19
CA ALA A 388 16.63 -20.13 7.93
C ALA A 388 17.52 -19.97 6.68
N LYS A 389 18.50 -19.05 6.69
CA LYS A 389 19.39 -18.79 5.54
C LYS A 389 20.62 -19.70 5.49
N ASN A 390 21.15 -20.11 6.64
CA ASN A 390 22.31 -21.01 6.72
C ASN A 390 21.90 -22.49 6.62
N GLN A 391 20.59 -22.80 6.66
CA GLN A 391 20.05 -24.01 6.06
C GLN A 391 20.12 -23.90 4.53
N VAL A 392 21.33 -24.04 3.99
CA VAL A 392 21.47 -24.63 2.65
C VAL A 392 20.80 -25.99 2.74
N LYS A 393 19.72 -26.18 1.97
CA LYS A 393 19.08 -27.49 1.87
C LYS A 393 19.99 -28.39 1.05
N GLU A 394 20.74 -29.24 1.75
CA GLU A 394 21.26 -30.46 1.14
C GLU A 394 20.06 -31.25 0.55
N PRO A 395 20.24 -31.93 -0.61
CA PRO A 395 19.16 -32.67 -1.25
C PRO A 395 18.59 -33.68 -0.26
N THR A 396 17.29 -33.58 0.00
CA THR A 396 16.63 -34.26 1.13
C THR A 396 16.40 -35.76 0.88
N ILE A 397 16.87 -36.25 -0.28
CA ILE A 397 16.82 -37.61 -0.77
C ILE A 397 18.24 -37.90 -1.28
N THR A 398 18.95 -38.84 -0.67
CA THR A 398 20.41 -39.04 -0.90
C THR A 398 20.79 -40.50 -1.18
N SER A 399 19.81 -41.40 -1.30
CA SER A 399 20.02 -42.83 -1.54
C SER A 399 18.77 -43.49 -2.12
N VAL A 400 18.93 -44.40 -3.07
CA VAL A 400 17.88 -45.27 -3.62
C VAL A 400 18.34 -46.72 -3.50
N GLU A 401 17.52 -47.61 -2.94
CA GLU A 401 17.80 -49.05 -2.91
C GLU A 401 17.51 -49.67 -4.29
N THR A 402 18.41 -50.55 -4.76
CA THR A 402 18.62 -50.76 -6.19
C THR A 402 17.90 -51.99 -6.75
N THR A 403 17.02 -51.81 -7.74
CA THR A 403 16.66 -52.82 -8.75
C THR A 403 16.24 -52.16 -10.07
N VAL A 404 16.52 -52.84 -11.20
CA VAL A 404 16.19 -52.48 -12.60
C VAL A 404 17.13 -51.46 -13.26
N GLU A 405 17.47 -51.72 -14.54
CA GLU A 405 18.53 -51.06 -15.32
C GLU A 405 18.17 -49.67 -15.89
N ASN A 406 16.96 -49.15 -15.60
CA ASN A 406 16.47 -47.93 -16.22
C ASN A 406 17.14 -46.67 -15.62
N GLY A 407 17.70 -45.82 -16.49
CA GLY A 407 18.48 -44.62 -16.10
C GLY A 407 17.69 -43.49 -15.40
N TYR A 408 16.42 -43.72 -15.05
CA TYR A 408 15.57 -42.78 -14.33
C TYR A 408 15.51 -43.08 -12.84
N ASP A 409 15.54 -44.34 -12.41
CA ASP A 409 15.41 -44.71 -10.98
C ASP A 409 16.71 -44.49 -10.19
N ASN A 410 17.85 -44.58 -10.85
CA ASN A 410 19.19 -44.59 -10.24
C ASN A 410 19.76 -43.19 -9.91
N LEU A 411 18.96 -42.13 -10.01
CA LEU A 411 19.37 -40.73 -9.81
C LEU A 411 18.36 -39.97 -8.95
N THR A 412 18.85 -39.15 -8.01
CA THR A 412 17.95 -38.23 -7.28
C THR A 412 17.36 -37.19 -8.24
N PRO A 413 16.19 -36.58 -7.93
CA PRO A 413 15.62 -35.58 -8.83
C PRO A 413 16.52 -34.36 -9.05
N TYR A 414 17.41 -34.04 -8.11
CA TYR A 414 18.43 -33.00 -8.30
C TYR A 414 19.48 -33.42 -9.33
N GLU A 415 20.05 -34.62 -9.21
CA GLU A 415 21.09 -35.12 -10.13
C GLU A 415 20.53 -35.34 -11.53
N PHE A 416 19.31 -35.90 -11.63
CA PHE A 416 18.63 -36.09 -12.90
C PHE A 416 18.35 -34.75 -13.62
N LEU A 417 17.81 -33.76 -12.91
CA LEU A 417 17.58 -32.42 -13.48
C LEU A 417 18.91 -31.72 -13.85
N LYS A 418 19.99 -31.96 -13.11
CA LYS A 418 21.32 -31.45 -13.42
C LYS A 418 21.90 -32.10 -14.69
N GLN A 419 21.74 -33.40 -14.86
CA GLN A 419 22.16 -34.12 -16.06
C GLN A 419 21.34 -33.71 -17.30
N LEU A 420 20.03 -33.47 -17.13
CA LEU A 420 19.13 -32.97 -18.19
C LEU A 420 19.44 -31.51 -18.61
N ASN A 421 20.22 -30.79 -17.81
CA ASN A 421 20.60 -29.38 -17.98
C ASN A 421 22.10 -29.25 -18.34
N ASP A 422 22.65 -30.21 -19.10
CA ASP A 422 24.05 -30.29 -19.53
C ASP A 422 25.09 -30.19 -18.39
N GLY A 423 24.71 -30.59 -17.17
CA GLY A 423 25.53 -30.53 -15.96
C GLY A 423 25.44 -29.20 -15.19
N HIS A 424 24.75 -28.18 -15.72
CA HIS A 424 24.51 -26.92 -15.02
C HIS A 424 23.48 -27.08 -13.89
N GLU A 425 23.61 -26.27 -12.84
CA GLU A 425 22.72 -26.33 -11.67
C GLU A 425 21.25 -26.09 -12.08
N PRO A 426 20.32 -27.02 -11.77
CA PRO A 426 18.92 -26.87 -12.11
C PRO A 426 18.25 -25.83 -11.20
N PHE A 427 17.25 -25.13 -11.74
CA PHE A 427 16.53 -24.09 -10.99
C PHE A 427 15.90 -24.63 -9.70
N GLU A 428 16.12 -23.93 -8.58
CA GLU A 428 15.64 -24.30 -7.24
C GLU A 428 14.13 -24.64 -7.20
N PHE A 429 13.32 -23.94 -7.98
CA PHE A 429 11.87 -24.18 -8.04
C PHE A 429 11.49 -25.51 -8.72
N LEU A 430 12.34 -26.05 -9.61
CA LEU A 430 12.15 -27.38 -10.22
C LEU A 430 12.58 -28.48 -9.26
N VAL A 431 13.70 -28.28 -8.56
CA VAL A 431 14.22 -29.23 -7.55
C VAL A 431 13.23 -29.37 -6.40
N THR A 432 12.83 -28.26 -5.78
CA THR A 432 11.87 -28.24 -4.67
C THR A 432 10.46 -28.69 -5.05
N LEU A 433 10.11 -28.61 -6.34
CA LEU A 433 8.89 -29.20 -6.89
C LEU A 433 9.02 -30.73 -6.97
N ALA A 434 10.06 -31.24 -7.63
CA ALA A 434 10.29 -32.68 -7.79
C ALA A 434 10.49 -33.41 -6.44
N GLU A 435 11.30 -32.87 -5.53
CA GLU A 435 11.41 -33.35 -4.15
C GLU A 435 10.05 -33.33 -3.43
N GLY A 436 9.21 -32.32 -3.70
CA GLY A 436 7.85 -32.22 -3.14
C GLY A 436 6.88 -33.27 -3.68
N LEU A 437 7.06 -33.75 -4.92
CA LEU A 437 6.29 -34.84 -5.49
C LEU A 437 6.69 -36.19 -4.89
N VAL A 438 8.00 -36.44 -4.68
CA VAL A 438 8.46 -37.65 -3.98
C VAL A 438 8.02 -37.61 -2.50
N LYS A 439 8.39 -36.56 -1.76
CA LYS A 439 8.28 -36.52 -0.29
C LYS A 439 6.86 -36.28 0.23
N ASN A 440 6.07 -35.41 -0.41
CA ASN A 440 4.75 -35.03 0.10
C ASN A 440 3.60 -35.79 -0.60
N HIS A 441 3.84 -36.29 -1.81
CA HIS A 441 2.83 -37.02 -2.59
C HIS A 441 3.15 -38.52 -2.75
N GLY A 442 4.34 -38.97 -2.38
CA GLY A 442 4.69 -40.40 -2.32
C GLY A 442 4.97 -41.05 -3.68
N MET A 443 5.27 -40.29 -4.73
CA MET A 443 5.64 -40.85 -6.03
C MET A 443 7.07 -41.40 -6.04
N ALA A 444 7.27 -42.51 -6.76
CA ALA A 444 8.59 -43.09 -6.96
C ALA A 444 9.55 -42.12 -7.68
N ILE A 445 10.83 -42.17 -7.34
CA ILE A 445 11.84 -41.20 -7.80
C ILE A 445 11.98 -41.24 -9.33
N GLY A 446 12.09 -42.43 -9.93
CA GLY A 446 12.15 -42.56 -11.38
C GLY A 446 10.89 -42.06 -12.10
N VAL A 447 9.69 -42.29 -11.53
CA VAL A 447 8.43 -41.74 -12.08
C VAL A 447 8.46 -40.21 -12.10
N VAL A 448 8.96 -39.58 -11.03
CA VAL A 448 9.16 -38.12 -10.99
C VAL A 448 10.22 -37.65 -11.99
N ASN A 449 11.30 -38.42 -12.20
CA ASN A 449 12.33 -38.09 -13.18
C ASN A 449 11.79 -38.17 -14.63
N VAL A 450 11.03 -39.22 -14.97
CA VAL A 450 10.32 -39.34 -16.27
C VAL A 450 9.34 -38.19 -16.46
N LEU A 451 8.54 -37.86 -15.44
CA LEU A 451 7.60 -36.74 -15.44
C LEU A 451 8.30 -35.40 -15.73
N MET A 452 9.41 -35.12 -15.06
CA MET A 452 10.15 -33.87 -15.24
C MET A 452 10.79 -33.79 -16.62
N ALA A 453 11.35 -34.90 -17.14
CA ALA A 453 11.89 -34.95 -18.51
C ALA A 453 10.80 -34.68 -19.56
N TYR A 454 9.65 -35.33 -19.43
CA TYR A 454 8.51 -35.10 -20.32
C TYR A 454 8.02 -33.65 -20.25
N ALA A 455 7.81 -33.11 -19.04
CA ALA A 455 7.32 -31.75 -18.87
C ALA A 455 8.29 -30.68 -19.38
N ILE A 456 9.60 -30.89 -19.26
CA ILE A 456 10.64 -29.99 -19.79
C ILE A 456 10.69 -30.06 -21.33
N LYS A 457 10.55 -31.25 -21.91
CA LYS A 457 10.51 -31.47 -23.37
C LYS A 457 9.28 -30.82 -24.02
N GLU A 458 8.09 -31.07 -23.49
CA GLU A 458 6.82 -30.56 -24.03
C GLU A 458 6.64 -29.03 -23.89
N THR A 459 7.42 -28.38 -23.02
CA THR A 459 7.29 -26.93 -22.74
C THR A 459 8.50 -26.10 -23.18
N GLU A 460 9.39 -26.64 -24.02
CA GLU A 460 10.63 -25.97 -24.47
C GLU A 460 11.46 -25.41 -23.29
N GLY A 461 11.63 -26.22 -22.23
CA GLY A 461 12.35 -25.83 -21.02
C GLY A 461 11.57 -24.96 -20.01
N LYS A 462 10.29 -24.63 -20.27
CA LYS A 462 9.48 -23.70 -19.43
C LYS A 462 8.48 -24.43 -18.54
N ALA A 463 8.91 -25.54 -17.93
CA ALA A 463 8.07 -26.42 -17.12
C ALA A 463 7.51 -25.68 -15.88
N SER A 464 6.25 -25.25 -15.96
CA SER A 464 5.60 -24.52 -14.87
C SER A 464 5.05 -25.46 -13.79
N ARG A 465 5.10 -25.02 -12.52
CA ARG A 465 4.56 -25.75 -11.36
C ARG A 465 3.18 -26.37 -11.64
N ASN A 466 2.22 -25.54 -12.03
CA ASN A 466 0.83 -25.97 -12.22
C ASN A 466 0.69 -27.06 -13.30
N TYR A 467 1.53 -27.04 -14.34
CA TYR A 467 1.52 -28.03 -15.42
C TYR A 467 2.05 -29.39 -14.92
N VAL A 468 3.20 -29.38 -14.25
CA VAL A 468 3.80 -30.59 -13.64
C VAL A 468 2.87 -31.18 -12.56
N GLU A 469 2.32 -30.36 -11.66
CA GLU A 469 1.38 -30.81 -10.61
C GLU A 469 0.07 -31.38 -11.20
N THR A 470 -0.39 -30.87 -12.36
CA THR A 470 -1.57 -31.41 -13.06
C THR A 470 -1.29 -32.80 -13.64
N ILE A 471 -0.12 -33.01 -14.26
CA ILE A 471 0.24 -34.32 -14.82
C ILE A 471 0.55 -35.32 -13.70
N ALA A 472 1.26 -34.90 -12.65
CA ALA A 472 1.49 -35.69 -11.43
C ALA A 472 0.16 -36.20 -10.83
N SER A 473 -0.79 -35.29 -10.58
CA SER A 473 -2.12 -35.65 -10.07
C SER A 473 -2.87 -36.61 -11.01
N ASN A 474 -2.71 -36.45 -12.34
CA ASN A 474 -3.28 -37.39 -13.31
C ASN A 474 -2.66 -38.79 -13.18
N TRP A 475 -1.34 -38.88 -13.13
CA TRP A 475 -0.60 -40.15 -13.02
C TRP A 475 -0.90 -40.88 -11.71
N GLN A 476 -0.95 -40.15 -10.58
CA GLN A 476 -1.41 -40.72 -9.31
C GLN A 476 -2.86 -41.21 -9.38
N SER A 477 -3.76 -40.47 -10.03
CA SER A 477 -5.16 -40.92 -10.21
C SER A 477 -5.32 -42.14 -11.13
N ARG A 478 -4.30 -42.44 -11.95
CA ARG A 478 -4.20 -43.65 -12.79
C ARG A 478 -3.47 -44.81 -12.10
N GLY A 479 -2.87 -44.60 -10.93
CA GLY A 479 -2.07 -45.60 -10.23
C GLY A 479 -0.69 -45.86 -10.84
N ILE A 480 -0.16 -44.93 -11.65
CA ILE A 480 1.18 -45.05 -12.25
C ILE A 480 2.22 -44.98 -11.13
N THR A 481 3.01 -46.05 -10.96
CA THR A 481 3.98 -46.21 -9.86
C THR A 481 5.36 -46.68 -10.32
N THR A 482 5.50 -47.20 -11.53
CA THR A 482 6.78 -47.66 -12.11
C THR A 482 7.26 -46.75 -13.25
N VAL A 483 8.57 -46.75 -13.53
CA VAL A 483 9.16 -46.01 -14.66
C VAL A 483 8.64 -46.49 -16.01
N GLU A 484 8.32 -47.78 -16.15
CA GLU A 484 7.79 -48.35 -17.40
C GLU A 484 6.35 -47.87 -17.67
N GLU A 485 5.49 -47.85 -16.65
CA GLU A 485 4.16 -47.24 -16.72
C GLU A 485 4.23 -45.73 -17.00
N ALA A 486 5.20 -45.02 -16.40
CA ALA A 486 5.41 -43.60 -16.63
C ALA A 486 5.86 -43.33 -18.07
N LEU A 487 6.81 -44.10 -18.60
CA LEU A 487 7.26 -43.99 -19.99
C LEU A 487 6.12 -44.29 -20.97
N ALA A 488 5.36 -45.37 -20.76
CA ALA A 488 4.17 -45.71 -21.54
C ALA A 488 2.99 -44.70 -21.40
N ALA A 489 3.05 -43.81 -20.40
CA ALA A 489 2.15 -42.66 -20.25
C ALA A 489 2.71 -41.34 -20.84
N THR A 490 3.99 -41.32 -21.24
CA THR A 490 4.62 -40.23 -22.02
C THR A 490 4.71 -40.54 -23.52
N GLU A 491 4.64 -41.82 -23.91
CA GLU A 491 4.39 -42.20 -25.30
C GLU A 491 3.02 -41.67 -25.77
N PRO A 492 2.89 -41.24 -27.04
CA PRO A 492 1.62 -40.76 -27.58
C PRO A 492 0.61 -41.91 -27.67
N GLN A 493 -0.20 -42.07 -26.62
CA GLN A 493 -1.12 -43.20 -26.49
C GLN A 493 -2.10 -43.27 -27.66
N GLY A 494 -2.01 -44.36 -28.44
CA GLY A 494 -2.74 -44.53 -29.69
C GLY A 494 -4.25 -44.38 -29.54
N HIS A 495 -4.77 -43.27 -30.06
CA HIS A 495 -6.18 -42.91 -30.14
C HIS A 495 -6.94 -42.95 -28.81
N TYR A 496 -7.06 -41.79 -28.18
CA TYR A 496 -8.06 -41.51 -27.15
C TYR A 496 -9.42 -42.10 -27.55
N GLN A 497 -9.95 -43.04 -26.76
CA GLN A 497 -11.26 -43.61 -27.01
C GLN A 497 -12.35 -42.63 -26.54
N PRO A 498 -13.15 -42.05 -27.46
CA PRO A 498 -14.13 -41.04 -27.11
C PRO A 498 -15.30 -41.67 -26.37
N ARG A 499 -15.64 -41.10 -25.20
CA ARG A 499 -16.81 -41.48 -24.39
C ARG A 499 -18.09 -41.09 -25.12
N VAL A 500 -18.05 -39.98 -25.87
CA VAL A 500 -19.11 -39.58 -26.79
C VAL A 500 -18.92 -40.29 -28.13
N THR A 501 -19.58 -41.44 -28.28
CA THR A 501 -19.56 -42.24 -29.51
C THR A 501 -20.63 -41.79 -30.52
N LYS A 502 -20.53 -42.22 -31.78
CA LYS A 502 -21.50 -41.89 -32.86
C LYS A 502 -22.95 -42.30 -32.56
N ALA A 503 -23.18 -43.20 -31.60
CA ALA A 503 -24.52 -43.56 -31.11
C ALA A 503 -25.24 -42.42 -30.36
N HIS A 504 -24.51 -41.39 -29.92
CA HIS A 504 -25.06 -40.21 -29.24
C HIS A 504 -25.53 -39.11 -30.22
N ILE A 505 -25.41 -39.33 -31.54
CA ILE A 505 -25.82 -38.37 -32.57
C ILE A 505 -27.32 -38.57 -32.88
N THR A 506 -28.17 -37.69 -32.31
CA THR A 506 -29.63 -37.75 -32.44
C THR A 506 -30.20 -37.03 -33.67
N THR A 507 -29.40 -36.20 -34.35
CA THR A 507 -29.81 -35.39 -35.52
C THR A 507 -28.71 -35.39 -36.58
N GLN A 508 -29.07 -35.41 -37.86
CA GLN A 508 -28.13 -35.55 -38.99
C GLN A 508 -28.34 -34.42 -40.01
N THR A 509 -28.02 -33.18 -39.60
CA THR A 509 -28.30 -31.96 -40.36
C THR A 509 -27.07 -31.16 -40.78
N THR A 510 -25.98 -31.19 -40.01
CA THR A 510 -24.77 -30.41 -40.27
C THR A 510 -23.49 -31.19 -39.99
N HIS A 511 -22.35 -30.66 -40.41
CA HIS A 511 -21.02 -31.20 -40.05
C HIS A 511 -20.78 -31.21 -38.53
N TYR A 512 -21.30 -30.20 -37.83
CA TYR A 512 -21.23 -30.11 -36.36
C TYR A 512 -22.03 -31.21 -35.67
N ASP A 513 -23.19 -31.60 -36.21
CA ASP A 513 -24.01 -32.69 -35.64
C ASP A 513 -23.39 -34.07 -35.88
N THR A 514 -22.74 -34.25 -37.03
CA THR A 514 -22.29 -35.58 -37.52
C THR A 514 -20.88 -35.97 -37.06
N THR A 515 -20.17 -35.08 -36.38
CA THR A 515 -18.83 -35.30 -35.81
C THR A 515 -18.90 -35.35 -34.29
N ILE A 516 -18.22 -36.32 -33.67
CA ILE A 516 -18.08 -36.36 -32.21
C ILE A 516 -17.03 -35.32 -31.75
N PRO A 517 -17.11 -34.78 -30.52
CA PRO A 517 -16.29 -33.63 -30.14
C PRO A 517 -14.77 -33.86 -30.23
N TYR A 518 -14.32 -35.10 -30.03
CA TYR A 518 -12.93 -35.50 -30.23
C TYR A 518 -12.47 -35.38 -31.69
N ASP A 519 -13.17 -36.03 -32.63
CA ASP A 519 -12.88 -35.97 -34.07
C ASP A 519 -12.95 -34.52 -34.57
N PHE A 520 -13.95 -33.76 -34.11
CA PHE A 520 -14.15 -32.36 -34.46
C PHE A 520 -13.00 -31.47 -33.97
N MET A 521 -12.59 -31.57 -32.70
CA MET A 521 -11.43 -30.83 -32.19
C MET A 521 -10.14 -31.20 -32.92
N LYS A 522 -9.94 -32.48 -33.26
CA LYS A 522 -8.77 -32.93 -34.01
C LYS A 522 -8.73 -32.33 -35.42
N ALA A 523 -9.88 -32.13 -36.06
CA ALA A 523 -9.97 -31.39 -37.32
C ALA A 523 -9.65 -29.89 -37.13
N CYS A 524 -10.20 -29.23 -36.11
CA CYS A 524 -9.91 -27.82 -35.80
C CYS A 524 -8.43 -27.55 -35.46
N LEU A 525 -7.70 -28.54 -34.95
CA LEU A 525 -6.27 -28.45 -34.61
C LEU A 525 -5.35 -28.97 -35.74
N ASN A 526 -5.80 -28.91 -37.01
CA ASN A 526 -5.02 -29.34 -38.18
C ASN A 526 -4.51 -30.79 -38.10
N GLY A 527 -5.25 -31.68 -37.43
CA GLY A 527 -4.88 -33.09 -37.21
C GLY A 527 -4.07 -33.37 -35.94
N GLN A 528 -3.61 -32.35 -35.21
CA GLN A 528 -2.95 -32.54 -33.90
C GLN A 528 -3.93 -33.10 -32.86
N GLU A 529 -3.44 -33.93 -31.94
CA GLU A 529 -4.28 -34.55 -30.90
C GLU A 529 -4.70 -33.49 -29.86
N PRO A 530 -6.01 -33.30 -29.59
CA PRO A 530 -6.45 -32.34 -28.57
C PRO A 530 -6.02 -32.78 -27.16
N PHE A 531 -5.59 -31.83 -26.32
CA PHE A 531 -5.16 -32.17 -24.95
C PHE A 531 -6.28 -32.90 -24.16
N PRO A 532 -5.97 -33.92 -23.34
CA PRO A 532 -6.99 -34.71 -22.63
C PRO A 532 -7.95 -33.90 -21.76
N THR A 533 -7.49 -32.77 -21.21
CA THR A 533 -8.32 -31.82 -20.44
C THR A 533 -9.34 -31.08 -21.29
N MET A 534 -9.06 -30.87 -22.58
CA MET A 534 -9.97 -30.27 -23.55
C MET A 534 -11.04 -31.27 -23.98
N ILE A 535 -10.64 -32.51 -24.25
CA ILE A 535 -11.57 -33.59 -24.62
C ILE A 535 -12.54 -33.87 -23.46
N ALA A 536 -12.02 -34.09 -22.25
CA ALA A 536 -12.85 -34.30 -21.07
C ALA A 536 -13.79 -33.11 -20.78
N LEU A 537 -13.38 -31.87 -21.07
CA LEU A 537 -14.24 -30.70 -20.92
C LEU A 537 -15.42 -30.72 -21.90
N ALA A 538 -15.17 -30.97 -23.19
CA ALA A 538 -16.22 -31.06 -24.20
C ALA A 538 -17.15 -32.25 -23.97
N GLU A 539 -16.61 -33.43 -23.64
CA GLU A 539 -17.43 -34.62 -23.34
C GLU A 539 -18.28 -34.45 -22.08
N ASN A 540 -17.81 -33.73 -21.06
CA ASN A 540 -18.65 -33.42 -19.89
C ASN A 540 -19.81 -32.47 -20.22
N LEU A 541 -19.69 -31.57 -21.20
CA LEU A 541 -20.83 -30.78 -21.67
C LEU A 541 -21.92 -31.66 -22.28
N VAL A 542 -21.54 -32.68 -23.05
CA VAL A 542 -22.49 -33.66 -23.63
C VAL A 542 -23.05 -34.59 -22.55
N LEU A 543 -22.18 -35.27 -21.79
CA LEU A 543 -22.56 -36.39 -20.93
C LEU A 543 -23.09 -35.99 -19.54
N THR A 544 -22.53 -34.93 -18.93
CA THR A 544 -22.92 -34.50 -17.57
C THR A 544 -23.96 -33.37 -17.60
N TYR A 545 -23.89 -32.51 -18.62
CA TYR A 545 -24.78 -31.36 -18.77
C TYR A 545 -25.80 -31.49 -19.91
N ASN A 546 -25.87 -32.66 -20.55
CA ASN A 546 -26.86 -33.06 -21.56
C ASN A 546 -27.00 -32.08 -22.74
N MET A 547 -25.91 -31.41 -23.13
CA MET A 547 -25.90 -30.49 -24.27
C MET A 547 -25.76 -31.27 -25.60
N PRO A 548 -26.54 -30.94 -26.65
CA PRO A 548 -26.41 -31.59 -27.95
C PRO A 548 -25.02 -31.43 -28.57
N ILE A 549 -24.52 -32.49 -29.22
CA ILE A 549 -23.14 -32.56 -29.76
C ILE A 549 -22.83 -31.39 -30.69
N GLY A 550 -23.72 -31.06 -31.63
CA GLY A 550 -23.52 -29.94 -32.55
C GLY A 550 -23.40 -28.58 -31.83
N VAL A 551 -24.16 -28.36 -30.75
CA VAL A 551 -24.06 -27.15 -29.92
C VAL A 551 -22.71 -27.08 -29.20
N VAL A 552 -22.22 -28.22 -28.70
CA VAL A 552 -20.90 -28.30 -28.06
C VAL A 552 -19.76 -28.05 -29.07
N ASN A 553 -19.85 -28.62 -30.27
CA ASN A 553 -18.85 -28.43 -31.33
C ASN A 553 -18.78 -26.96 -31.78
N VAL A 554 -19.93 -26.29 -31.99
CA VAL A 554 -20.00 -24.85 -32.29
C VAL A 554 -19.39 -23.99 -31.16
N LEU A 555 -19.62 -24.34 -29.89
CA LEU A 555 -19.00 -23.65 -28.75
C LEU A 555 -17.47 -23.81 -28.76
N VAL A 556 -17.01 -25.03 -28.96
CA VAL A 556 -15.58 -25.39 -28.94
C VAL A 556 -14.82 -24.70 -30.08
N GLU A 557 -15.34 -24.72 -31.31
CA GLU A 557 -14.72 -24.00 -32.44
C GLU A 557 -14.57 -22.51 -32.13
N HIS A 558 -15.64 -21.86 -31.66
CA HIS A 558 -15.64 -20.43 -31.37
C HIS A 558 -14.59 -20.04 -30.31
N VAL A 559 -14.41 -20.85 -29.27
CA VAL A 559 -13.39 -20.61 -28.24
C VAL A 559 -11.98 -20.89 -28.76
N LEU A 560 -11.77 -21.97 -29.53
CA LEU A 560 -10.47 -22.28 -30.13
C LEU A 560 -9.99 -21.19 -31.10
N GLN A 561 -10.88 -20.69 -31.98
CA GLN A 561 -10.57 -19.58 -32.89
C GLN A 561 -10.20 -18.30 -32.13
N LYS A 562 -10.95 -17.98 -31.06
CA LYS A 562 -10.78 -16.76 -30.28
C LYS A 562 -9.52 -16.77 -29.40
N GLU A 563 -9.23 -17.88 -28.73
CA GLU A 563 -8.17 -18.00 -27.72
C GLU A 563 -6.89 -18.65 -28.30
N GLN A 564 -6.70 -18.56 -29.63
CA GLN A 564 -5.51 -19.04 -30.36
C GLN A 564 -5.18 -20.52 -30.09
N GLY A 565 -6.15 -21.40 -30.34
CA GLY A 565 -6.03 -22.86 -30.17
C GLY A 565 -6.18 -23.36 -28.73
N LYS A 566 -6.39 -22.47 -27.75
CA LYS A 566 -6.59 -22.83 -26.34
C LYS A 566 -8.09 -22.96 -26.04
N LEU A 567 -8.42 -23.80 -25.05
CA LEU A 567 -9.80 -24.01 -24.60
C LEU A 567 -9.93 -23.77 -23.07
N PRO A 568 -10.01 -22.50 -22.61
CA PRO A 568 -9.94 -22.19 -21.18
C PRO A 568 -11.21 -22.63 -20.43
N LYS A 569 -11.06 -23.59 -19.50
CA LYS A 569 -12.18 -24.21 -18.75
C LYS A 569 -13.23 -23.22 -18.24
N ARG A 570 -12.83 -22.18 -17.50
CA ARG A 570 -13.77 -21.18 -16.94
C ARG A 570 -14.56 -20.42 -18.01
N LEU A 571 -13.94 -20.13 -19.16
CA LEU A 571 -14.61 -19.43 -20.27
C LEU A 571 -15.67 -20.36 -20.89
N VAL A 572 -15.30 -21.60 -21.20
CA VAL A 572 -16.20 -22.63 -21.74
C VAL A 572 -17.38 -22.88 -20.80
N GLU A 573 -17.12 -23.09 -19.51
CA GLU A 573 -18.18 -23.32 -18.50
C GLU A 573 -19.14 -22.14 -18.39
N THR A 574 -18.64 -20.90 -18.51
CA THR A 574 -19.48 -19.68 -18.50
C THR A 574 -20.38 -19.64 -19.74
N ILE A 575 -19.85 -19.86 -20.93
CA ILE A 575 -20.62 -19.85 -22.19
C ILE A 575 -21.65 -21.00 -22.20
N ALA A 576 -21.24 -22.20 -21.79
CA ALA A 576 -22.13 -23.35 -21.69
C ALA A 576 -23.20 -23.20 -20.60
N SER A 577 -22.96 -22.41 -19.55
CA SER A 577 -23.99 -22.06 -18.57
C SER A 577 -25.02 -21.08 -19.16
N GLU A 578 -24.56 -20.02 -19.84
CA GLU A 578 -25.43 -19.04 -20.52
C GLU A 578 -26.33 -19.70 -21.58
N TRP A 579 -25.77 -20.59 -22.40
CA TRP A 579 -26.51 -21.29 -23.46
C TRP A 579 -27.53 -22.29 -22.90
N ARG A 580 -27.23 -22.97 -21.79
CA ARG A 580 -28.21 -23.83 -21.10
C ARG A 580 -29.32 -23.02 -20.42
N GLN A 581 -28.99 -21.89 -19.79
CA GLN A 581 -30.00 -20.97 -19.23
C GLN A 581 -30.94 -20.42 -20.31
N ALA A 582 -30.43 -20.20 -21.52
CA ALA A 582 -31.21 -19.80 -22.68
C ALA A 582 -31.83 -20.97 -23.48
N SER A 583 -31.73 -22.21 -22.98
CA SER A 583 -32.29 -23.43 -23.60
C SER A 583 -31.87 -23.66 -25.06
N VAL A 584 -30.62 -23.35 -25.41
CA VAL A 584 -30.04 -23.58 -26.74
C VAL A 584 -29.91 -25.09 -26.99
N THR A 585 -30.55 -25.58 -28.04
CA THR A 585 -30.59 -27.01 -28.42
C THR A 585 -30.17 -27.30 -29.86
N THR A 586 -30.21 -26.32 -30.78
CA THR A 586 -29.80 -26.54 -32.17
C THR A 586 -28.50 -25.82 -32.55
N VAL A 587 -27.80 -26.36 -33.57
CA VAL A 587 -26.62 -25.72 -34.18
C VAL A 587 -26.94 -24.30 -34.67
N ALA A 588 -28.13 -24.09 -35.24
CA ALA A 588 -28.60 -22.78 -35.70
C ALA A 588 -28.78 -21.80 -34.54
N GLU A 589 -29.37 -22.21 -33.41
CA GLU A 589 -29.44 -21.38 -32.19
C GLU A 589 -28.07 -21.08 -31.59
N ALA A 590 -27.15 -22.05 -31.59
CA ALA A 590 -25.79 -21.86 -31.10
C ALA A 590 -25.00 -20.85 -31.94
N GLN A 591 -25.08 -20.97 -33.26
CA GLN A 591 -24.50 -20.00 -34.19
C GLN A 591 -25.20 -18.63 -34.08
N ALA A 592 -26.53 -18.60 -33.91
CA ALA A 592 -27.26 -17.36 -33.64
C ALA A 592 -26.86 -16.71 -32.30
N MET A 593 -26.51 -17.48 -31.27
CA MET A 593 -25.99 -16.95 -30.00
C MET A 593 -24.58 -16.39 -30.12
N ILE A 594 -23.71 -16.99 -30.95
CA ILE A 594 -22.41 -16.38 -31.32
C ILE A 594 -22.66 -15.06 -32.07
N MET A 595 -23.53 -15.08 -33.08
CA MET A 595 -23.90 -13.89 -33.84
C MET A 595 -24.57 -12.81 -32.97
N ARG A 596 -25.30 -13.17 -31.91
CA ARG A 596 -25.91 -12.26 -30.92
C ARG A 596 -24.94 -11.76 -29.84
N ARG A 597 -23.72 -12.31 -29.82
CA ARG A 597 -22.57 -11.81 -29.04
C ARG A 597 -21.57 -11.03 -29.90
N GLN A 598 -21.59 -11.23 -31.22
CA GLN A 598 -20.81 -10.48 -32.22
C GLN A 598 -21.55 -9.24 -32.73
N THR A 599 -22.87 -9.31 -32.90
CA THR A 599 -23.72 -8.12 -33.02
C THR A 599 -23.86 -7.48 -31.63
N PRO A 600 -23.52 -6.19 -31.45
CA PRO A 600 -23.70 -5.53 -30.17
C PRO A 600 -25.20 -5.43 -29.85
N LYS A 601 -25.54 -5.54 -28.56
CA LYS A 601 -26.88 -5.16 -28.10
C LYS A 601 -27.13 -3.70 -28.46
N SER A 602 -28.15 -3.42 -29.27
CA SER A 602 -28.57 -2.05 -29.56
C SER A 602 -28.79 -1.29 -28.24
N TYR A 603 -28.08 -0.19 -28.08
CA TYR A 603 -28.29 0.75 -26.99
C TYR A 603 -29.10 1.92 -27.54
N GLU A 604 -30.37 2.00 -27.15
CA GLU A 604 -31.23 3.13 -27.50
C GLU A 604 -30.81 4.36 -26.68
N PRO A 605 -30.41 5.47 -27.33
CA PRO A 605 -29.88 6.63 -26.61
C PRO A 605 -30.99 7.35 -25.83
N ARG A 606 -30.79 7.48 -24.52
CA ARG A 606 -31.71 8.18 -23.59
C ARG A 606 -31.68 9.72 -23.68
N ILE A 607 -31.07 10.27 -24.73
CA ILE A 607 -30.96 11.71 -25.00
C ILE A 607 -31.38 11.90 -26.45
N THR A 608 -32.50 12.59 -26.67
CA THR A 608 -33.20 12.60 -27.96
C THR A 608 -33.54 13.99 -28.48
N GLU A 609 -33.22 15.05 -27.73
CA GLU A 609 -33.39 16.45 -28.15
C GLU A 609 -32.05 17.19 -28.09
N VAL A 610 -31.84 18.07 -29.07
CA VAL A 610 -30.62 18.86 -29.27
C VAL A 610 -31.03 20.31 -29.47
N GLN A 611 -30.49 21.22 -28.66
CA GLN A 611 -30.47 22.65 -29.00
C GLN A 611 -29.19 22.95 -29.78
N GLN A 612 -29.32 23.73 -30.86
CA GLN A 612 -28.25 23.91 -31.83
C GLN A 612 -27.10 24.77 -31.28
N ILE A 613 -25.86 24.35 -31.53
CA ILE A 613 -24.75 25.13 -32.11
C ILE A 613 -23.60 24.15 -32.46
N ASP A 614 -22.80 24.50 -33.47
CA ASP A 614 -21.62 23.78 -33.96
C ASP A 614 -21.80 22.28 -34.34
N ALA A 615 -22.45 22.06 -35.48
CA ALA A 615 -22.90 20.76 -36.00
C ALA A 615 -21.85 19.64 -36.14
N LYS A 616 -20.55 19.95 -36.07
CA LYS A 616 -19.48 18.94 -36.03
C LYS A 616 -19.42 18.21 -34.66
N TYR A 617 -19.60 18.96 -33.56
CA TYR A 617 -19.36 18.45 -32.21
C TYR A 617 -20.65 18.11 -31.45
N SER A 618 -21.85 18.44 -31.97
CA SER A 618 -23.14 18.13 -31.34
C SER A 618 -23.56 16.64 -31.38
N GLN A 619 -22.71 15.74 -31.88
CA GLN A 619 -23.00 14.30 -31.97
C GLN A 619 -22.80 13.61 -30.60
N PRO A 620 -23.57 12.55 -30.25
CA PRO A 620 -23.28 11.74 -29.07
C PRO A 620 -21.83 11.20 -29.10
N PRO A 621 -21.04 11.19 -28.02
CA PRO A 621 -19.59 10.98 -28.14
C PRO A 621 -19.15 9.63 -28.69
N TYR A 622 -19.99 8.60 -28.56
CA TYR A 622 -19.80 7.31 -29.24
C TYR A 622 -19.93 7.43 -30.77
N VAL A 623 -20.91 8.19 -31.26
CA VAL A 623 -21.14 8.45 -32.69
C VAL A 623 -20.00 9.30 -33.26
N PHE A 624 -19.57 10.31 -32.52
CA PHE A 624 -18.42 11.15 -32.88
C PHE A 624 -17.12 10.32 -32.97
N LEU A 625 -16.81 9.50 -31.97
CA LEU A 625 -15.65 8.60 -32.02
C LEU A 625 -15.75 7.59 -33.18
N ARG A 626 -16.95 7.08 -33.49
CA ARG A 626 -17.17 6.22 -34.66
C ARG A 626 -16.88 6.92 -35.99
N MET A 627 -17.13 8.23 -36.09
CA MET A 627 -16.74 9.02 -37.28
C MET A 627 -15.21 9.15 -37.40
N LEU A 628 -14.48 9.22 -36.29
CA LEU A 628 -13.01 9.26 -36.29
C LEU A 628 -12.36 7.90 -36.63
N TYR A 629 -13.09 6.79 -36.51
CA TYR A 629 -12.68 5.44 -36.93
C TYR A 629 -13.17 5.07 -38.35
N ASP A 630 -13.37 6.06 -39.24
CA ASP A 630 -13.90 5.86 -40.61
C ASP A 630 -15.20 5.03 -40.67
N GLY A 631 -16.03 5.11 -39.62
CA GLY A 631 -17.28 4.37 -39.50
C GLY A 631 -17.18 2.96 -38.87
N GLN A 632 -15.97 2.46 -38.57
CA GLN A 632 -15.77 1.21 -37.83
C GLN A 632 -16.18 1.35 -36.35
N GLU A 633 -16.52 0.24 -35.68
CA GLU A 633 -16.94 0.30 -34.28
C GLU A 633 -15.75 0.59 -33.33
N PRO A 634 -15.84 1.62 -32.47
CA PRO A 634 -14.81 1.90 -31.47
C PRO A 634 -14.62 0.73 -30.50
N LEU A 635 -13.38 0.49 -30.05
CA LEU A 635 -13.10 -0.57 -29.08
C LEU A 635 -13.85 -0.27 -27.76
N ARG A 636 -14.48 -1.29 -27.17
CA ARG A 636 -15.30 -1.19 -25.95
C ARG A 636 -14.66 -0.40 -24.78
N LYS A 637 -13.32 -0.41 -24.68
CA LYS A 637 -12.56 0.35 -23.67
C LYS A 637 -12.67 1.88 -23.89
N ASP A 638 -12.70 2.30 -25.15
CA ASP A 638 -12.73 3.68 -25.60
C ASP A 638 -14.19 4.18 -25.69
N SER A 639 -15.14 3.31 -26.10
CA SER A 639 -16.57 3.57 -25.96
C SER A 639 -16.96 3.85 -24.50
N LYS A 640 -16.43 3.07 -23.54
CA LYS A 640 -16.62 3.35 -22.12
C LYS A 640 -15.91 4.64 -21.68
N LEU A 641 -14.76 4.99 -22.25
CA LEU A 641 -14.08 6.24 -21.93
C LEU A 641 -14.93 7.46 -22.34
N CYS A 642 -15.62 7.40 -23.49
CA CYS A 642 -16.60 8.40 -23.91
C CYS A 642 -17.78 8.55 -22.91
N GLU A 643 -18.26 7.44 -22.36
CA GLU A 643 -19.30 7.42 -21.33
C GLU A 643 -18.80 7.99 -19.98
N ASP A 644 -17.61 7.56 -19.53
CA ASP A 644 -16.96 8.05 -18.31
C ASP A 644 -16.73 9.58 -18.37
N LEU A 645 -16.39 10.14 -19.55
CA LEU A 645 -16.18 11.59 -19.74
C LEU A 645 -17.44 12.44 -19.49
N VAL A 646 -18.62 11.98 -19.92
CA VAL A 646 -19.87 12.72 -19.72
C VAL A 646 -20.48 12.41 -18.35
N LEU A 647 -20.57 11.13 -17.97
CA LEU A 647 -21.27 10.72 -16.75
C LEU A 647 -20.43 10.91 -15.47
N THR A 648 -19.11 10.70 -15.53
CA THR A 648 -18.23 10.76 -14.32
C THR A 648 -17.42 12.06 -14.25
N HIS A 649 -17.06 12.66 -15.38
CA HIS A 649 -16.37 13.96 -15.43
C HIS A 649 -17.27 15.17 -15.70
N HIS A 650 -18.57 14.95 -15.93
CA HIS A 650 -19.59 15.98 -16.13
C HIS A 650 -19.25 17.00 -17.22
N LEU A 651 -18.46 16.59 -18.23
CA LEU A 651 -18.20 17.43 -19.39
C LEU A 651 -19.44 17.46 -20.32
N PRO A 652 -19.81 18.63 -20.87
CA PRO A 652 -20.77 18.70 -21.97
C PRO A 652 -20.35 17.80 -23.14
N VAL A 653 -21.34 17.28 -23.89
CA VAL A 653 -21.12 16.32 -24.99
C VAL A 653 -20.14 16.87 -26.02
N GLU A 654 -20.29 18.14 -26.36
CA GLU A 654 -19.54 18.85 -27.38
C GLU A 654 -18.10 19.12 -26.90
N VAL A 655 -17.93 19.45 -25.61
CA VAL A 655 -16.62 19.59 -24.96
C VAL A 655 -15.89 18.23 -24.90
N ALA A 656 -16.60 17.15 -24.57
CA ALA A 656 -16.05 15.80 -24.57
C ALA A 656 -15.59 15.40 -25.99
N ASN A 657 -16.33 15.77 -27.04
CA ASN A 657 -15.94 15.51 -28.43
C ASN A 657 -14.68 16.28 -28.86
N VAL A 658 -14.56 17.56 -28.51
CA VAL A 658 -13.33 18.34 -28.75
C VAL A 658 -12.12 17.71 -28.04
N LEU A 659 -12.30 17.17 -26.83
CA LEU A 659 -11.26 16.41 -26.13
C LEU A 659 -10.90 15.09 -26.83
N ILE A 660 -11.90 14.35 -27.30
CA ILE A 660 -11.73 13.06 -28.00
C ILE A 660 -10.93 13.26 -29.29
N GLU A 661 -11.33 14.19 -30.17
CA GLU A 661 -10.60 14.46 -31.42
C GLU A 661 -9.16 14.91 -31.13
N TYR A 662 -8.97 15.84 -30.19
CA TYR A 662 -7.64 16.33 -29.84
C TYR A 662 -6.68 15.22 -29.41
N VAL A 663 -7.12 14.31 -28.53
CA VAL A 663 -6.25 13.20 -28.09
C VAL A 663 -6.07 12.17 -29.20
N PHE A 664 -7.14 11.84 -29.94
CA PHE A 664 -7.11 10.88 -31.04
C PHE A 664 -6.11 11.30 -32.14
N THR A 665 -6.18 12.55 -32.60
CA THR A 665 -5.23 13.11 -33.57
C THR A 665 -3.81 13.20 -33.00
N ARG A 666 -3.63 13.64 -31.74
CA ARG A 666 -2.31 13.77 -31.11
C ARG A 666 -1.67 12.43 -30.69
N LYS A 667 -2.40 11.32 -30.80
CA LYS A 667 -1.94 9.96 -30.47
C LYS A 667 -2.25 8.93 -31.57
N GLU A 668 -2.26 9.37 -32.82
CA GLU A 668 -2.26 8.50 -34.02
C GLU A 668 -3.38 7.44 -33.98
N GLY A 669 -4.58 7.84 -33.56
CA GLY A 669 -5.77 6.97 -33.46
C GLY A 669 -5.93 6.22 -32.12
N LEU A 670 -5.10 6.51 -31.12
CA LEU A 670 -5.18 5.92 -29.78
C LEU A 670 -5.82 6.87 -28.76
N LEU A 671 -6.58 6.32 -27.81
CA LEU A 671 -7.14 7.04 -26.66
C LEU A 671 -6.63 6.47 -25.32
N PRO A 672 -5.42 6.86 -24.84
CA PRO A 672 -4.90 6.38 -23.57
C PRO A 672 -5.72 6.91 -22.38
N LYS A 673 -6.56 6.07 -21.78
CA LYS A 673 -7.50 6.46 -20.71
C LYS A 673 -6.92 7.41 -19.64
N ALA A 674 -5.77 7.08 -19.06
CA ALA A 674 -5.16 7.93 -18.02
C ALA A 674 -4.76 9.34 -18.51
N TYR A 675 -4.39 9.49 -19.79
CA TYR A 675 -4.08 10.79 -20.40
C TYR A 675 -5.36 11.61 -20.62
N VAL A 676 -6.40 10.97 -21.17
CA VAL A 676 -7.73 11.56 -21.40
C VAL A 676 -8.35 12.03 -20.08
N GLU A 677 -8.39 11.18 -19.04
CA GLU A 677 -8.87 11.55 -17.70
C GLU A 677 -8.11 12.74 -17.09
N THR A 678 -6.79 12.81 -17.31
CA THR A 678 -5.95 13.88 -16.75
C THR A 678 -6.28 15.24 -17.38
N ILE A 679 -6.62 15.26 -18.67
CA ILE A 679 -7.08 16.48 -19.34
C ILE A 679 -8.53 16.81 -18.93
N ALA A 680 -9.42 15.80 -18.88
CA ALA A 680 -10.81 15.97 -18.44
C ALA A 680 -10.91 16.59 -17.04
N LYS A 681 -10.17 16.06 -16.05
CA LYS A 681 -10.10 16.62 -14.69
C LYS A 681 -9.57 18.06 -14.67
N ARG A 682 -8.63 18.40 -15.55
CA ARG A 682 -8.11 19.78 -15.69
C ARG A 682 -9.15 20.73 -16.30
N TRP A 683 -9.92 20.27 -17.29
CA TRP A 683 -10.98 21.06 -17.92
C TRP A 683 -12.16 21.27 -16.99
N GLN A 684 -12.52 20.25 -16.21
CA GLN A 684 -13.49 20.32 -15.12
C GLN A 684 -13.06 21.35 -14.06
N LEU A 685 -11.81 21.30 -13.58
CA LEU A 685 -11.25 22.29 -12.63
C LEU A 685 -11.17 23.72 -13.19
N ASN A 686 -11.05 23.87 -14.52
CA ASN A 686 -10.99 25.16 -15.20
C ASN A 686 -12.38 25.66 -15.67
N ASN A 687 -13.48 24.99 -15.31
CA ASN A 687 -14.85 25.29 -15.77
C ASN A 687 -14.97 25.44 -17.30
N VAL A 688 -14.35 24.54 -18.07
CA VAL A 688 -14.47 24.49 -19.53
C VAL A 688 -15.81 23.87 -19.92
N THR A 689 -16.78 24.68 -20.32
CA THR A 689 -18.18 24.27 -20.59
C THR A 689 -18.68 24.59 -21.99
N THR A 690 -17.87 25.19 -22.88
CA THR A 690 -18.27 25.46 -24.28
C THR A 690 -17.28 24.90 -25.30
N VAL A 691 -17.74 24.66 -26.53
CA VAL A 691 -16.90 24.25 -27.67
C VAL A 691 -15.77 25.25 -27.91
N GLU A 692 -16.05 26.56 -27.88
CA GLU A 692 -15.04 27.61 -28.04
C GLU A 692 -13.96 27.56 -26.95
N GLN A 693 -14.34 27.35 -25.69
CA GLN A 693 -13.40 27.22 -24.57
C GLN A 693 -12.58 25.94 -24.70
N ALA A 694 -13.19 24.82 -25.11
CA ALA A 694 -12.50 23.56 -25.34
C ALA A 694 -11.49 23.70 -26.50
N LEU A 695 -11.90 24.30 -27.62
CA LEU A 695 -11.04 24.59 -28.76
C LEU A 695 -9.90 25.55 -28.39
N ALA A 696 -10.14 26.56 -27.54
CA ALA A 696 -9.08 27.43 -27.01
C ALA A 696 -8.09 26.71 -26.06
N GLN A 697 -8.43 25.52 -25.55
CA GLN A 697 -7.54 24.66 -24.76
C GLN A 697 -6.84 23.58 -25.62
N THR A 698 -7.38 23.21 -26.78
CA THR A 698 -6.78 22.22 -27.71
C THR A 698 -5.96 22.84 -28.83
N MET A 699 -6.29 24.06 -29.26
CA MET A 699 -5.45 24.84 -30.15
C MET A 699 -4.05 25.00 -29.53
N PRO A 700 -2.96 24.92 -30.32
CA PRO A 700 -1.70 25.47 -29.87
C PRO A 700 -1.95 26.95 -29.54
N LYS A 701 -1.74 27.34 -28.27
CA LYS A 701 -1.90 28.75 -27.86
C LYS A 701 -1.06 29.60 -28.78
N LYS A 702 -1.70 30.54 -29.49
CA LYS A 702 -1.08 31.39 -30.51
C LYS A 702 0.28 31.89 -30.01
N ASP A 703 1.30 31.40 -30.70
CA ASP A 703 2.62 31.96 -30.83
C ASP A 703 3.16 32.61 -29.55
N TYR A 704 3.75 31.77 -28.68
CA TYR A 704 4.93 32.25 -27.97
C TYR A 704 6.01 32.50 -29.02
N THR A 705 6.03 33.73 -29.56
CA THR A 705 7.14 34.20 -30.38
C THR A 705 8.40 34.08 -29.53
N PRO A 706 9.42 33.31 -29.94
CA PRO A 706 10.66 33.20 -29.17
C PRO A 706 11.23 34.60 -28.96
N THR A 707 11.52 34.95 -27.71
CA THR A 707 12.06 36.28 -27.36
C THR A 707 13.53 36.38 -27.77
N ILE A 708 14.20 35.23 -27.94
CA ILE A 708 15.59 35.11 -28.39
C ILE A 708 15.61 34.65 -29.85
N THR A 709 15.35 35.58 -30.77
CA THR A 709 15.33 35.32 -32.23
C THR A 709 16.70 35.37 -32.90
N THR A 710 17.75 35.74 -32.18
CA THR A 710 19.12 35.85 -32.70
C THR A 710 20.13 35.24 -31.73
N ALA A 711 21.11 34.52 -32.29
CA ALA A 711 22.29 34.03 -31.59
C ALA A 711 23.53 34.81 -32.06
N PRO A 712 24.57 34.99 -31.22
CA PRO A 712 25.82 35.61 -31.62
C PRO A 712 26.56 34.74 -32.65
N GLN A 713 27.33 35.37 -33.54
CA GLN A 713 28.21 34.65 -34.46
C GLN A 713 29.42 34.09 -33.68
N ALA A 714 29.28 32.85 -33.21
CA ALA A 714 30.30 32.10 -32.51
C ALA A 714 30.79 30.91 -33.37
N SER A 715 32.03 30.48 -33.17
CA SER A 715 32.60 29.29 -33.82
C SER A 715 32.04 27.96 -33.28
N ASN A 716 31.37 28.00 -32.13
CA ASN A 716 30.80 26.85 -31.45
C ASN A 716 29.29 26.72 -31.75
N TYR A 717 28.84 25.50 -32.04
CA TYR A 717 27.45 25.22 -32.40
C TYR A 717 26.46 25.60 -31.28
N TYR A 718 26.81 25.35 -30.01
CA TYR A 718 25.94 25.66 -28.88
C TYR A 718 25.74 27.16 -28.67
N ASP A 719 26.77 27.98 -28.91
CA ASP A 719 26.69 29.44 -28.75
C ASP A 719 26.04 30.15 -29.95
N SER A 720 25.94 29.48 -31.10
CA SER A 720 25.40 30.02 -32.37
C SER A 720 23.99 29.52 -32.72
N SER A 721 23.36 28.72 -31.85
CA SER A 721 21.97 28.27 -31.97
C SER A 721 21.08 29.04 -30.99
N THR A 722 19.87 29.45 -31.39
CA THR A 722 18.85 29.84 -30.39
C THR A 722 18.35 28.60 -29.64
N PRO A 723 17.71 28.74 -28.46
CA PRO A 723 17.15 27.59 -27.74
C PRO A 723 15.94 26.98 -28.48
N TYR A 724 15.22 27.80 -29.24
CA TYR A 724 14.16 27.36 -30.15
C TYR A 724 14.73 26.49 -31.28
N ASP A 725 15.79 26.92 -31.96
CA ASP A 725 16.45 26.13 -33.03
C ASP A 725 17.05 24.83 -32.49
N MET A 726 17.59 24.86 -31.27
CA MET A 726 18.13 23.69 -30.58
C MET A 726 17.03 22.65 -30.32
N LEU A 727 15.91 23.06 -29.71
CA LEU A 727 14.76 22.19 -29.47
C LEU A 727 14.16 21.66 -30.78
N LYS A 728 14.03 22.52 -31.80
CA LYS A 728 13.51 22.15 -33.13
C LYS A 728 14.38 21.09 -33.82
N LYS A 729 15.71 21.20 -33.72
CA LYS A 729 16.65 20.19 -34.22
C LYS A 729 16.56 18.87 -33.43
N LEU A 730 16.49 18.94 -32.10
CA LEU A 730 16.31 17.76 -31.23
C LEU A 730 14.95 17.06 -31.44
N ALA A 731 13.95 17.78 -31.95
CA ALA A 731 12.67 17.25 -32.41
C ALA A 731 12.66 16.82 -33.90
N ASN A 732 13.83 16.54 -34.49
CA ASN A 732 14.00 16.16 -35.91
C ASN A 732 13.37 17.13 -36.92
N GLY A 733 13.31 18.43 -36.58
CA GLY A 733 12.72 19.49 -37.40
C GLY A 733 11.25 19.79 -37.12
N GLN A 734 10.58 19.02 -36.25
CA GLN A 734 9.22 19.34 -35.80
C GLN A 734 9.18 20.60 -34.94
N GLU A 735 8.06 21.33 -34.95
CA GLU A 735 7.92 22.54 -34.13
C GLU A 735 7.95 22.21 -32.63
N PRO A 736 8.87 22.80 -31.84
CA PRO A 736 8.99 22.52 -30.42
C PRO A 736 7.82 23.12 -29.64
N PHE A 737 7.37 22.46 -28.57
CA PHE A 737 6.23 22.97 -27.80
C PHE A 737 6.56 24.31 -27.14
N ALA A 738 5.65 25.28 -27.26
CA ALA A 738 5.80 26.63 -26.69
C ALA A 738 6.06 26.64 -25.16
N HIS A 739 5.72 25.58 -24.43
CA HIS A 739 6.13 25.42 -23.04
C HIS A 739 7.64 25.23 -22.89
N ASP A 740 8.22 24.35 -23.70
CA ASP A 740 9.62 23.94 -23.62
C ASP A 740 10.53 25.05 -24.14
N VAL A 741 10.11 25.75 -25.20
CA VAL A 741 10.75 27.00 -25.67
C VAL A 741 10.74 28.07 -24.59
N ARG A 742 9.61 28.29 -23.91
CA ARG A 742 9.56 29.27 -22.81
C ARG A 742 10.41 28.83 -21.62
N VAL A 743 10.44 27.54 -21.27
CA VAL A 743 11.33 27.01 -20.21
C VAL A 743 12.80 27.23 -20.57
N ALA A 744 13.17 27.00 -21.83
CA ALA A 744 14.52 27.26 -22.33
C ALA A 744 14.90 28.76 -22.25
N GLU A 745 14.01 29.68 -22.64
CA GLU A 745 14.27 31.11 -22.53
C GLU A 745 14.18 31.64 -21.08
N GLU A 746 13.37 31.02 -20.21
CA GLU A 746 13.36 31.29 -18.76
C GLU A 746 14.73 31.03 -18.11
N LEU A 747 15.51 30.06 -18.59
CA LEU A 747 16.87 29.78 -18.09
C LEU A 747 17.85 30.93 -18.40
N ILE A 748 17.75 31.53 -19.59
CA ILE A 748 18.59 32.66 -19.98
C ILE A 748 18.11 33.95 -19.28
N THR A 749 16.80 34.19 -19.25
CA THR A 749 16.24 35.46 -18.77
C THR A 749 16.07 35.56 -17.25
N LEU A 750 15.72 34.47 -16.55
CA LEU A 750 15.49 34.46 -15.09
C LEU A 750 16.66 33.88 -14.29
N TYR A 751 17.38 32.89 -14.84
CA TYR A 751 18.54 32.30 -14.18
C TYR A 751 19.88 32.92 -14.62
N ASN A 752 19.85 33.83 -15.61
CA ASN A 752 21.00 34.52 -16.21
C ASN A 752 22.08 33.53 -16.73
N MET A 753 21.62 32.40 -17.29
CA MET A 753 22.50 31.37 -17.84
C MET A 753 22.97 31.75 -19.26
N PRO A 754 24.27 31.58 -19.61
CA PRO A 754 24.75 31.82 -20.97
C PRO A 754 24.04 30.94 -22.01
N LEU A 755 23.87 31.45 -23.23
CA LEU A 755 23.12 30.78 -24.31
C LEU A 755 23.65 29.36 -24.59
N GLY A 756 24.95 29.20 -24.84
CA GLY A 756 25.53 27.88 -25.10
C GLY A 756 25.44 26.93 -23.91
N VAL A 757 25.63 27.41 -22.67
CA VAL A 757 25.46 26.60 -21.45
C VAL A 757 24.01 26.11 -21.32
N THR A 758 23.04 26.99 -21.63
CA THR A 758 21.61 26.65 -21.66
C THR A 758 21.32 25.58 -22.72
N ASN A 759 21.90 25.72 -23.92
CA ASN A 759 21.72 24.76 -25.00
C ASN A 759 22.32 23.38 -24.69
N VAL A 760 23.50 23.29 -24.06
CA VAL A 760 24.04 22.01 -23.55
C VAL A 760 23.12 21.40 -22.48
N LEU A 761 22.56 22.22 -21.59
CA LEU A 761 21.64 21.75 -20.56
C LEU A 761 20.32 21.21 -21.15
N ILE A 762 19.80 21.87 -22.19
CA ILE A 762 18.62 21.42 -22.94
C ILE A 762 18.88 20.05 -23.56
N GLU A 763 19.95 19.89 -24.32
CA GLU A 763 20.29 18.61 -24.94
C GLU A 763 20.51 17.50 -23.89
N TYR A 764 21.21 17.80 -22.80
CA TYR A 764 21.43 16.85 -21.70
C TYR A 764 20.13 16.37 -21.06
N VAL A 765 19.20 17.28 -20.75
CA VAL A 765 17.90 16.92 -20.15
C VAL A 765 16.99 16.21 -21.14
N TYR A 766 16.92 16.69 -22.38
CA TYR A 766 16.07 16.12 -23.44
C TYR A 766 16.46 14.66 -23.74
N ASN A 767 17.77 14.37 -23.83
CA ASN A 767 18.30 13.02 -23.99
C ASN A 767 18.09 12.14 -22.74
N LEU A 768 18.14 12.71 -21.53
CA LEU A 768 17.85 12.00 -20.28
C LEU A 768 16.37 11.71 -20.02
N GLN A 769 15.45 12.41 -20.70
CA GLN A 769 14.00 12.35 -20.46
C GLN A 769 13.21 11.94 -21.71
N GLU A 770 13.84 11.18 -22.61
CA GLU A 770 13.23 10.58 -23.81
C GLU A 770 12.44 11.60 -24.66
N GLY A 771 13.03 12.79 -24.86
CA GLY A 771 12.43 13.86 -25.68
C GLY A 771 11.48 14.80 -24.93
N GLN A 772 11.60 14.93 -23.60
CA GLN A 772 10.82 15.86 -22.78
C GLN A 772 11.72 16.88 -22.08
N LEU A 773 11.18 18.07 -21.74
CA LEU A 773 11.90 19.13 -21.03
C LEU A 773 11.20 19.54 -19.71
N PRO A 774 11.13 18.68 -18.67
CA PRO A 774 10.28 18.94 -17.51
C PRO A 774 10.80 20.13 -16.68
N LYS A 775 10.04 21.25 -16.67
CA LYS A 775 10.43 22.53 -16.04
C LYS A 775 11.10 22.40 -14.67
N ASN A 776 10.51 21.64 -13.75
CA ASN A 776 11.04 21.51 -12.38
C ASN A 776 12.39 20.76 -12.33
N TYR A 777 12.59 19.80 -13.24
CA TYR A 777 13.81 19.01 -13.33
C TYR A 777 14.96 19.83 -13.93
N ILE A 778 14.72 20.48 -15.07
CA ILE A 778 15.75 21.33 -15.71
C ILE A 778 16.11 22.54 -14.84
N ASN A 779 15.15 23.19 -14.18
CA ASN A 779 15.43 24.27 -13.23
C ASN A 779 16.29 23.82 -12.04
N THR A 780 16.12 22.57 -11.57
CA THR A 780 16.95 22.00 -10.50
C THR A 780 18.40 21.81 -10.95
N ILE A 781 18.61 21.29 -12.16
CA ILE A 781 19.96 21.11 -12.72
C ILE A 781 20.59 22.47 -13.02
N ALA A 782 19.83 23.41 -13.60
CA ALA A 782 20.28 24.78 -13.84
C ALA A 782 20.73 25.50 -12.55
N GLY A 783 19.96 25.33 -11.47
CA GLY A 783 20.33 25.79 -10.13
C GLY A 783 21.67 25.21 -9.66
N SER A 784 21.89 23.90 -9.82
CA SER A 784 23.17 23.26 -9.49
C SER A 784 24.33 23.72 -10.38
N TRP A 785 24.09 23.99 -11.67
CA TRP A 785 25.12 24.48 -12.59
C TRP A 785 25.53 25.93 -12.26
N ARG A 786 24.54 26.78 -11.92
CA ARG A 786 24.78 28.14 -11.43
C ARG A 786 25.54 28.16 -10.10
N GLN A 787 25.17 27.29 -9.15
CA GLN A 787 25.92 27.12 -7.88
C GLN A 787 27.38 26.68 -8.09
N LYS A 788 27.68 26.00 -9.19
CA LYS A 788 29.03 25.55 -9.56
C LYS A 788 29.78 26.53 -10.48
N ASN A 789 29.22 27.71 -10.74
CA ASN A 789 29.77 28.72 -11.64
C ASN A 789 30.11 28.17 -13.04
N ILE A 790 29.27 27.30 -13.59
CA ILE A 790 29.40 26.80 -14.96
C ILE A 790 28.94 27.89 -15.93
N THR A 791 29.88 28.55 -16.60
CA THR A 791 29.63 29.71 -17.46
C THR A 791 30.13 29.56 -18.90
N THR A 792 30.81 28.46 -19.24
CA THR A 792 31.22 28.16 -20.63
C THR A 792 30.69 26.81 -21.12
N VAL A 793 30.52 26.67 -22.44
CA VAL A 793 30.10 25.41 -23.07
C VAL A 793 31.06 24.26 -22.76
N GLU A 794 32.36 24.53 -22.72
CA GLU A 794 33.39 23.55 -22.37
C GLU A 794 33.22 23.04 -20.94
N GLN A 795 32.95 23.92 -19.97
CA GLN A 795 32.66 23.53 -18.59
C GLN A 795 31.36 22.73 -18.48
N ALA A 796 30.32 23.09 -19.25
CA ALA A 796 29.05 22.39 -19.28
C ALA A 796 29.20 20.96 -19.84
N LEU A 797 29.88 20.81 -20.99
CA LEU A 797 30.15 19.51 -21.61
C LEU A 797 31.05 18.64 -20.71
N ALA A 798 32.11 19.20 -20.12
CA ALA A 798 32.96 18.48 -19.18
C ALA A 798 32.21 18.03 -17.92
N HIS A 799 31.28 18.84 -17.40
CA HIS A 799 30.43 18.46 -16.27
C HIS A 799 29.45 17.33 -16.65
N VAL A 800 28.80 17.41 -17.81
CA VAL A 800 27.92 16.35 -18.36
C VAL A 800 28.69 15.04 -18.54
N GLN A 801 29.87 15.10 -19.15
CA GLN A 801 30.74 13.93 -19.33
C GLN A 801 31.13 13.33 -17.98
N ALA A 802 31.60 14.13 -17.03
CA ALA A 802 31.96 13.65 -15.70
C ALA A 802 30.77 13.05 -14.92
N GLN A 803 29.55 13.56 -15.11
CA GLN A 803 28.34 12.95 -14.53
C GLN A 803 28.00 11.60 -15.18
N ASN A 804 28.12 11.48 -16.50
CA ASN A 804 27.87 10.24 -17.23
C ASN A 804 28.92 9.17 -16.91
N GLU A 805 30.21 9.54 -16.87
CA GLU A 805 31.30 8.66 -16.44
C GLU A 805 31.14 8.21 -14.97
N ALA A 806 30.75 9.12 -14.07
CA ALA A 806 30.46 8.76 -12.67
C ALA A 806 29.24 7.85 -12.54
N TYR A 807 28.22 8.00 -13.40
CA TYR A 807 27.08 7.10 -13.47
C TYR A 807 27.49 5.71 -13.97
N GLU A 808 28.25 5.63 -15.07
CA GLU A 808 28.81 4.37 -15.56
C GLU A 808 29.72 3.69 -14.52
N ALA A 809 30.59 4.44 -13.85
CA ALA A 809 31.46 3.92 -12.80
C ALA A 809 30.66 3.30 -11.64
N ARG A 810 29.53 3.93 -11.25
CA ARG A 810 28.60 3.37 -10.26
C ARG A 810 27.92 2.09 -10.74
N GLN A 811 27.53 2.00 -12.02
CA GLN A 811 26.94 0.77 -12.57
C GLN A 811 27.98 -0.35 -12.75
N LYS A 812 29.22 -0.01 -13.17
CA LYS A 812 30.36 -0.94 -13.26
C LYS A 812 30.80 -1.43 -11.86
N ALA A 813 30.72 -0.59 -10.84
CA ALA A 813 30.94 -0.97 -9.44
C ALA A 813 29.86 -1.94 -8.95
N LYS A 814 28.57 -1.68 -9.20
CA LYS A 814 27.47 -2.62 -8.89
C LYS A 814 27.66 -4.01 -9.51
N ARG A 815 28.29 -4.11 -10.68
CA ARG A 815 28.64 -5.38 -11.34
C ARG A 815 29.90 -6.08 -10.78
N LYS A 816 30.62 -5.47 -9.82
CA LYS A 816 31.87 -6.02 -9.25
C LYS A 816 31.84 -6.32 -7.74
N VAL A 817 30.71 -6.13 -7.04
CA VAL A 817 30.59 -6.49 -5.62
C VAL A 817 30.06 -7.92 -5.47
N THR A 818 30.94 -8.89 -5.69
CA THR A 818 30.88 -10.18 -5.00
C THR A 818 31.96 -10.19 -3.92
N GLY A 819 31.60 -10.57 -2.68
CA GLY A 819 32.57 -10.74 -1.59
C GLY A 819 33.18 -9.44 -1.04
N LYS A 820 32.35 -8.55 -0.47
CA LYS A 820 32.85 -7.63 0.58
C LYS A 820 32.21 -7.98 1.90
N VAL A 821 33.00 -8.48 2.85
CA VAL A 821 32.53 -8.77 4.22
C VAL A 821 32.40 -7.44 4.94
N GLU A 822 31.17 -6.98 5.13
CA GLU A 822 30.91 -5.76 5.89
C GLU A 822 30.99 -6.02 7.40
N HIS A 823 31.50 -5.02 8.13
CA HIS A 823 31.83 -5.16 9.54
C HIS A 823 30.56 -5.08 10.40
N VAL A 824 29.94 -6.24 10.64
CA VAL A 824 28.81 -6.42 11.57
C VAL A 824 29.10 -5.68 12.89
N PRO A 825 28.24 -4.74 13.33
CA PRO A 825 28.43 -4.05 14.60
C PRO A 825 28.55 -5.04 15.76
N GLU A 826 29.43 -4.77 16.72
CA GLU A 826 29.71 -5.70 17.83
C GLU A 826 28.45 -6.06 18.61
N TRP A 827 27.51 -5.11 18.80
CA TRP A 827 26.23 -5.35 19.47
C TRP A 827 25.31 -6.34 18.72
N LEU A 828 25.53 -6.59 17.43
CA LEU A 828 24.74 -7.55 16.66
C LEU A 828 25.46 -8.92 16.54
N GLN A 829 26.70 -9.03 16.99
CA GLN A 829 27.44 -10.30 17.01
C GLN A 829 26.95 -11.18 18.17
N ASN A 830 26.81 -12.48 17.92
CA ASN A 830 26.43 -13.41 18.98
C ASN A 830 27.65 -13.65 19.89
N ASN A 831 27.59 -13.16 21.13
CA ASN A 831 28.56 -13.53 22.16
C ASN A 831 28.56 -15.05 22.29
N THR A 832 29.64 -15.69 21.83
CA THR A 832 29.91 -17.11 22.00
C THR A 832 30.17 -17.39 23.48
N THR A 833 29.08 -17.56 24.22
CA THR A 833 29.09 -18.23 25.52
C THR A 833 29.79 -19.56 25.30
N SER A 834 30.99 -19.72 25.86
CA SER A 834 31.82 -20.88 25.59
C SER A 834 31.07 -22.15 25.99
N THR A 835 31.22 -23.22 25.19
CA THR A 835 30.66 -24.53 25.50
C THR A 835 31.38 -25.13 26.71
N ILE A 836 30.95 -24.75 27.92
CA ILE A 836 31.44 -25.31 29.17
C ILE A 836 30.85 -26.72 29.29
N THR A 837 31.73 -27.73 29.24
CA THR A 837 31.37 -29.11 29.57
C THR A 837 31.06 -29.24 31.06
N GLY A 838 30.16 -30.15 31.42
CA GLY A 838 29.49 -30.16 32.73
C GLY A 838 30.39 -30.37 33.96
N GLU A 839 31.68 -30.68 33.79
CA GLU A 839 32.61 -30.99 34.89
C GLU A 839 33.09 -29.75 35.66
N ASN A 840 33.03 -28.54 35.07
CA ASN A 840 33.59 -27.34 35.72
C ASN A 840 32.65 -26.68 36.75
N TYR A 841 31.35 -26.99 36.70
CA TYR A 841 30.32 -26.30 37.49
C TYR A 841 30.43 -26.55 39.00
N GLU A 842 30.84 -27.75 39.41
CA GLU A 842 31.03 -28.07 40.84
C GLU A 842 32.26 -27.38 41.43
N LYS A 843 33.29 -27.12 40.61
CA LYS A 843 34.51 -26.40 41.00
C LYS A 843 34.23 -24.93 41.27
N GLU A 844 33.62 -24.23 40.32
CA GLU A 844 33.25 -22.82 40.51
C GLU A 844 32.24 -22.66 41.66
N ARG A 845 31.29 -23.59 41.80
CA ARG A 845 30.35 -23.60 42.94
C ARG A 845 31.07 -23.76 44.28
N ALA A 846 32.09 -24.62 44.38
CA ALA A 846 32.88 -24.78 45.60
C ALA A 846 33.72 -23.55 45.93
N GLU A 847 34.36 -22.92 44.94
CA GLU A 847 35.14 -21.69 45.14
C GLU A 847 34.27 -20.49 45.52
N ILE A 848 33.08 -20.36 44.93
CA ILE A 848 32.09 -19.33 45.30
C ILE A 848 31.56 -19.53 46.73
N LEU A 849 31.29 -20.78 47.14
CA LEU A 849 30.91 -21.09 48.54
C LEU A 849 32.04 -20.77 49.53
N ALA A 850 33.29 -21.07 49.16
CA ALA A 850 34.47 -20.72 49.96
C ALA A 850 34.64 -19.20 50.11
N MET A 851 34.46 -18.42 49.03
CA MET A 851 34.49 -16.95 49.09
C MET A 851 33.35 -16.34 49.91
N LEU A 852 32.18 -16.99 49.97
CA LEU A 852 31.03 -16.54 50.76
C LEU A 852 31.10 -16.91 52.25
N GLY A 853 32.19 -17.55 52.69
CA GLY A 853 32.48 -17.78 54.11
C GLY A 853 31.54 -18.75 54.84
N ARG A 854 30.69 -19.48 54.13
CA ARG A 854 29.80 -20.50 54.69
C ARG A 854 30.38 -21.89 54.48
N LYS A 855 30.75 -22.55 55.58
CA LYS A 855 31.00 -23.98 55.62
C LYS A 855 29.72 -24.70 56.03
N GLU A 856 28.98 -25.22 55.04
CA GLU A 856 28.09 -26.39 55.09
C GLU A 856 27.53 -26.64 53.68
#